data_AF-A0A2P8HZT6-F1
#
_entry.id   AF-A0A2P8HZT6-F1
#
_cell.length_a   1.000
_cell.length_b   1.000
_cell.length_c   1.000
_cell.angle_alpha   90.00
_cell.angle_beta   90.00
_cell.angle_gamma   90.00
#
_symmetry.space_group_name_H-M   'P 1'
#
loop_
_entity.id
_entity.type
_entity.pdbx_description
1 polymer ?
#
loop_
_entity_poly.entity_id
_entity_poly.type
_entity_poly.pdbx_seq_one_letter_code
_entity_poly.pdbx_strand_id
1 'polypeptide(L)'
;MRDLADHRHPYLIGVRHHSPALAAVVPALLDAFAPEVLLVELPEELGEWLPFLADPDLVAPVALSGASPGGDLAFYPFADFSPELAAVRWARANGVEVRPCDLPLALRGDGHRPAERGPTPLTDALRGATTGRDGDDLWDRLVEAAAPGQTPEAVRRAALMVGWAFRQDADVDPYDLRREAWMRRAVREVGGRRCAAVVGSFHAAALLEGPVDDSPVPAADIVTSLVPYGFALLDERSGYPAGIRDPEWQQAVLEAAGDPDAVEAAAASVVVRICARVRELGHPAGPGEAREALRLAVDLARLRGLPAPGRGELVEAVQSVLTHAEPLGRGRVVARAAGDVLVGHRTGVLAPGTPRSGLAPAVESQVAALKLPGPDSREPVSLRLDPLRSALDARREVALRRLAVLGVTYGEETATTGVGGADALTTRWTVAWTPATAATLPVAGLWGATLDLAAAGRLRARRAERDQRGGHTPGAVLADLRDSALCGLPDVVDALLSDAATVLPTSATLRELLAGLDLLDRLRAGHVPGTSGDVLDGHPSLARELETAAVAQLDGLAGSEDVADARALVELGQRPEVHGLRLEACLRTLADTGAPLIAGAAGAARVLLGLVPPAALGERVASWVDGASTPERRGVLRRGLTGVLAAAGPLLETPEALTPLLDRVEGLADRDFLERLPALRGAFTSVGPAARARVLAVVEERTGERVDAVGAPDPELLAVWLEAEHAAVDALRAHGLLPHRSMASADAGGLSVGADGGNGLPATGQGVSLAEAAAEGGLPAEAAGGSGLSATGDDGGPAEVTGGLPVAVRWRLVLGAHGDRPAGAGRFAAALDELYGRDGGEGAARGDLGADRSSSFPGVREWSEELRDLFGERVREEVLAAAAEGGRLEAALEIDPGSVRPSVDLLRNVLSLAGGLSESALARLRPLVARLVRELTDQLANRVKPALTGIQLPTPTRRPGGRLDLPRTLRANLATARRGADGRVVVVPERPVFRTRGRKANDWRLVLVVDVSGSMESSTVWAALTASVFAGVSALSTHFLAFSTEVVDLSDRVADPLSLLLEVRVGGGTHIAGALRHARSLVTVPERTMVVLVSDFEEGGPVGPLVGQVRELVTSGVTVLGCASLDDRGVARYSTSVAGALVAAGMPVAALSPQELARWVGEKVRG
;
A
#
# COMPACT_ATOMS: atom_id res chain seq x y z
N MET A 1 38.20 -3.36 30.25
CA MET A 1 37.15 -3.40 31.31
C MET A 1 37.58 -2.69 32.58
N ARG A 2 38.72 -3.02 33.22
CA ARG A 2 39.22 -2.24 34.38
C ARG A 2 39.41 -0.76 34.04
N ASP A 3 40.02 -0.48 32.89
CA ASP A 3 40.22 0.90 32.43
C ASP A 3 38.89 1.67 32.25
N LEU A 4 37.82 0.98 31.84
CA LEU A 4 36.47 1.56 31.72
C LEU A 4 35.85 1.88 33.09
N ALA A 5 35.92 0.94 34.03
CA ALA A 5 35.35 1.12 35.37
C ALA A 5 36.14 2.14 36.21
N ASP A 6 37.46 2.18 36.06
CA ASP A 6 38.34 3.05 36.83
C ASP A 6 38.48 4.45 36.21
N HIS A 7 37.88 4.70 35.03
CA HIS A 7 37.89 6.02 34.39
C HIS A 7 37.22 7.10 35.25
N ARG A 8 37.81 8.30 35.27
CA ARG A 8 37.34 9.45 36.07
C ARG A 8 37.21 10.77 35.28
N HIS A 9 37.66 10.81 34.03
CA HIS A 9 37.68 12.03 33.21
C HIS A 9 37.19 11.77 31.78
N PRO A 10 35.88 11.51 31.56
CA PRO A 10 34.79 11.70 32.52
C PRO A 10 34.53 10.45 33.39
N TYR A 11 33.81 10.64 34.50
CA TYR A 11 33.25 9.52 35.27
C TYR A 11 32.04 8.95 34.53
N LEU A 12 32.18 7.71 34.06
CA LEU A 12 31.20 7.08 33.18
C LEU A 12 30.11 6.36 33.97
N ILE A 13 28.86 6.68 33.69
CA ILE A 13 27.68 5.97 34.17
C ILE A 13 26.95 5.46 32.92
N GLY A 14 27.20 4.19 32.59
CA GLY A 14 26.53 3.53 31.47
C GLY A 14 25.10 3.15 31.84
N VAL A 15 24.12 3.57 31.05
CA VAL A 15 22.69 3.39 31.36
C VAL A 15 21.93 2.70 30.23
N ARG A 16 20.77 2.15 30.56
CA ARG A 16 19.67 1.90 29.63
C ARG A 16 18.63 2.97 29.95
N HIS A 17 18.06 3.58 28.90
CA HIS A 17 17.13 4.71 28.99
C HIS A 17 16.01 4.54 30.02
N HIS A 18 15.58 3.29 30.23
CA HIS A 18 14.71 2.90 31.32
C HIS A 18 15.39 1.79 32.12
N SER A 19 15.77 2.10 33.36
CA SER A 19 16.44 1.17 34.28
C SER A 19 16.14 1.59 35.73
N PRO A 20 15.17 0.95 36.41
CA PRO A 20 14.85 1.29 37.79
C PRO A 20 16.04 1.05 38.73
N ALA A 21 16.85 0.01 38.50
CA ALA A 21 18.04 -0.25 39.30
C ALA A 21 19.05 0.89 39.22
N LEU A 22 19.36 1.38 38.00
CA LEU A 22 20.30 2.49 37.85
C LEU A 22 19.71 3.81 38.35
N ALA A 23 18.44 4.09 38.05
CA ALA A 23 17.78 5.32 38.53
C ALA A 23 17.80 5.43 40.06
N ALA A 24 17.66 4.31 40.79
CA ALA A 24 17.77 4.28 42.24
C ALA A 24 19.18 4.60 42.77
N VAL A 25 20.24 4.18 42.06
CA VAL A 25 21.63 4.33 42.56
C VAL A 25 22.37 5.54 42.01
N VAL A 26 21.93 6.13 40.89
CA VAL A 26 22.57 7.28 40.24
C VAL A 26 22.78 8.46 41.19
N PRO A 27 21.80 8.89 42.01
CA PRO A 27 22.03 9.97 42.97
C PRO A 27 23.21 9.71 43.91
N ALA A 28 23.32 8.49 44.46
CA ALA A 28 24.41 8.10 45.35
C ALA A 28 25.78 8.03 44.63
N LEU A 29 25.80 7.63 43.35
CA LEU A 29 27.00 7.66 42.52
C LEU A 29 27.48 9.09 42.28
N LEU A 30 26.56 10.01 42.00
CA LEU A 30 26.86 11.42 41.75
C LEU A 30 27.28 12.14 43.02
N ASP A 31 26.65 11.86 44.18
CA ASP A 31 27.07 12.36 45.49
C ASP A 31 28.52 11.93 45.82
N ALA A 32 28.87 10.67 45.55
CA ALA A 32 30.21 10.15 45.81
C ALA A 32 31.28 10.75 44.89
N PHE A 33 30.94 11.08 43.64
CA PHE A 33 31.90 11.65 42.68
C PHE A 33 31.99 13.19 42.75
N ALA A 34 30.92 13.87 43.13
CA ALA A 34 30.79 15.33 43.20
C ALA A 34 31.19 16.06 41.88
N PRO A 35 30.50 15.81 40.75
CA PRO A 35 30.75 16.46 39.48
C PRO A 35 30.42 17.96 39.51
N GLU A 36 31.16 18.75 38.73
CA GLU A 36 30.86 20.15 38.42
C GLU A 36 30.01 20.29 37.14
N VAL A 37 30.06 19.28 36.27
CA VAL A 37 29.27 19.18 35.04
C VAL A 37 28.74 17.76 34.88
N LEU A 38 27.45 17.64 34.59
CA LEU A 38 26.78 16.42 34.20
C LEU A 38 26.50 16.45 32.70
N LEU A 39 27.07 15.50 31.95
CA LEU A 39 26.71 15.25 30.56
C LEU A 39 25.61 14.19 30.52
N VAL A 40 24.54 14.46 29.76
CA VAL A 40 23.41 13.54 29.57
C VAL A 40 23.27 13.25 28.08
N GLU A 41 23.08 12.00 27.71
CA GLU A 41 22.76 11.58 26.33
C GLU A 41 21.39 12.13 25.92
N LEU A 42 21.42 13.33 25.35
CA LEU A 42 20.29 14.06 24.82
C LEU A 42 20.79 14.98 23.71
N PRO A 43 20.05 15.15 22.60
CA PRO A 43 20.37 16.13 21.57
C PRO A 43 20.44 17.56 22.12
N GLU A 44 21.32 18.38 21.54
CA GLU A 44 21.57 19.76 21.98
C GLU A 44 20.31 20.62 22.01
N GLU A 45 19.45 20.53 20.99
CA GLU A 45 18.22 21.32 20.88
C GLU A 45 17.21 21.00 21.99
N LEU A 46 17.25 19.80 22.57
CA LEU A 46 16.37 19.42 23.67
C LEU A 46 16.88 19.92 25.04
N GLY A 47 18.10 20.47 25.09
CA GLY A 47 18.72 21.00 26.30
C GLY A 47 17.97 22.16 26.95
N GLU A 48 17.24 22.96 26.17
CA GLU A 48 16.45 24.08 26.70
C GLU A 48 15.32 23.63 27.64
N TRP A 49 14.91 22.37 27.54
CA TRP A 49 13.84 21.80 28.37
C TRP A 49 14.33 21.21 29.69
N LEU A 50 15.65 21.08 29.89
CA LEU A 50 16.23 20.51 31.11
C LEU A 50 15.76 21.20 32.40
N PRO A 51 15.63 22.55 32.48
CA PRO A 51 15.08 23.19 33.66
C PRO A 51 13.66 22.74 33.99
N PHE A 52 12.79 22.57 32.99
CA PHE A 52 11.40 22.12 33.18
C PHE A 52 11.33 20.63 33.49
N LEU A 53 12.17 19.82 32.83
CA LEU A 53 12.26 18.38 33.07
C LEU A 53 12.73 18.07 34.51
N ALA A 54 13.62 18.91 35.04
CA ALA A 54 14.13 18.81 36.40
C ALA A 54 13.17 19.35 37.48
N ASP A 55 12.04 19.95 37.10
CA ASP A 55 11.15 20.62 38.03
C ASP A 55 10.44 19.63 38.98
N PRO A 56 10.40 19.89 40.31
CA PRO A 56 9.78 19.00 41.26
C PRO A 56 8.25 18.88 41.08
N ASP A 57 7.59 19.87 40.48
CA ASP A 57 6.15 19.81 40.21
C ASP A 57 5.82 19.01 38.93
N LEU A 58 6.83 18.56 38.18
CA LEU A 58 6.66 17.66 37.03
C LEU A 58 6.52 16.20 37.49
N VAL A 59 5.42 15.57 37.06
CA VAL A 59 5.14 14.15 37.30
C VAL A 59 5.43 13.36 36.03
N ALA A 60 6.35 12.40 36.09
CA ALA A 60 6.62 11.50 34.97
C ALA A 60 5.53 10.40 34.88
N PRO A 61 5.24 9.81 33.70
CA PRO A 61 6.02 9.88 32.47
C PRO A 61 5.73 11.10 31.59
N VAL A 62 6.78 11.73 31.09
CA VAL A 62 6.71 12.84 30.11
C VAL A 62 7.56 12.49 28.90
N ALA A 63 7.49 13.24 27.80
CA ALA A 63 8.41 13.07 26.69
C ALA A 63 8.89 14.40 26.16
N LEU A 64 10.19 14.47 25.87
CA LEU A 64 10.73 15.50 25.00
C LEU A 64 10.48 15.06 23.56
N SER A 65 10.09 16.00 22.73
CA SER A 65 9.84 15.78 21.31
C SER A 65 10.57 16.81 20.48
N GLY A 66 10.98 16.42 19.28
CA GLY A 66 11.59 17.31 18.31
C GLY A 66 11.16 16.93 16.90
N ALA A 67 10.85 17.92 16.09
CA ALA A 67 10.51 17.73 14.69
C ALA A 67 11.03 18.88 13.84
N SER A 68 11.42 18.58 12.61
CA SER A 68 11.68 19.58 11.57
C SER A 68 10.41 19.79 10.72
N PRO A 69 10.24 20.95 10.06
CA PRO A 69 9.16 21.19 9.11
C PRO A 69 9.14 20.13 7.99
N GLY A 70 8.23 19.15 8.10
CA GLY A 70 8.09 18.06 7.13
C GLY A 70 9.03 16.87 7.34
N GLY A 71 9.78 16.81 8.44
CA GLY A 71 10.57 15.64 8.84
C GLY A 71 9.91 14.82 9.95
N ASP A 72 10.55 13.70 10.30
CA ASP A 72 10.02 12.73 11.26
C ASP A 72 10.02 13.28 12.70
N LEU A 73 8.95 12.95 13.42
CA LEU A 73 8.79 13.30 14.82
C LEU A 73 9.61 12.35 15.70
N ALA A 74 10.56 12.90 16.45
CA ALA A 74 11.36 12.16 17.42
C ALA A 74 10.79 12.32 18.83
N PHE A 75 10.69 11.21 19.57
CA PHE A 75 10.30 11.19 20.99
C PHE A 75 11.42 10.63 21.87
N TYR A 76 11.63 11.30 23.00
CA TYR A 76 12.52 10.91 24.09
C TYR A 76 11.69 10.90 25.38
N PRO A 77 10.98 9.80 25.67
CA PRO A 77 10.13 9.69 26.84
C PRO A 77 10.97 9.49 28.10
N PHE A 78 10.58 10.08 29.21
CA PHE A 78 11.21 9.93 30.52
C PHE A 78 10.17 9.47 31.54
N ALA A 79 10.54 8.46 32.30
CA ALA A 79 9.83 7.99 33.49
C ALA A 79 10.70 8.20 34.74
N ASP A 80 10.13 8.09 35.95
CA ASP A 80 10.91 8.21 37.20
C ASP A 80 12.04 7.18 37.28
N PHE A 81 11.88 6.03 36.63
CA PHE A 81 12.91 4.97 36.49
C PHE A 81 13.86 5.20 35.31
N SER A 82 13.95 6.41 34.75
CA SER A 82 14.97 6.78 33.76
C SER A 82 16.18 7.36 34.48
N PRO A 83 17.35 6.70 34.43
CA PRO A 83 18.56 7.15 35.13
C PRO A 83 18.98 8.58 34.77
N GLU A 84 18.74 8.99 33.53
CA GLU A 84 18.96 10.33 32.99
C GLU A 84 18.09 11.35 33.72
N LEU A 85 16.79 11.07 33.91
CA LEU A 85 15.88 11.95 34.66
C LEU A 85 16.30 12.05 36.13
N ALA A 86 16.68 10.93 36.75
CA ALA A 86 17.20 10.91 38.11
C ALA A 86 18.46 11.78 38.26
N ALA A 87 19.38 11.70 37.30
CA ALA A 87 20.58 12.51 37.26
C ALA A 87 20.28 14.01 37.08
N VAL A 88 19.36 14.36 36.18
CA VAL A 88 18.91 15.73 35.91
C VAL A 88 18.25 16.36 37.14
N ARG A 89 17.36 15.63 37.83
CA ARG A 89 16.72 16.08 39.07
C ARG A 89 17.74 16.24 40.21
N TRP A 90 18.67 15.30 40.35
CA TRP A 90 19.77 15.41 41.32
C TRP A 90 20.66 16.63 41.04
N ALA A 91 20.99 16.90 39.78
CA ALA A 91 21.83 18.02 39.39
C ALA A 91 21.18 19.37 39.72
N ARG A 92 19.86 19.52 39.46
CA ARG A 92 19.10 20.71 39.88
C ARG A 92 19.13 20.89 41.39
N ALA A 93 18.91 19.83 42.16
CA ALA A 93 18.92 19.89 43.63
C ALA A 93 20.29 20.31 44.21
N ASN A 94 21.37 19.98 43.51
CA ASN A 94 22.75 20.25 43.95
C ASN A 94 23.42 21.44 43.23
N GLY A 95 22.71 22.15 42.35
CA GLY A 95 23.25 23.27 41.58
C GLY A 95 24.36 22.89 40.59
N VAL A 96 24.34 21.65 40.09
CA VAL A 96 25.31 21.14 39.11
C VAL A 96 24.83 21.48 37.70
N GLU A 97 25.76 21.91 36.84
CA GLU A 97 25.47 22.23 35.45
C GLU A 97 25.17 20.95 34.65
N VAL A 98 24.06 20.92 33.93
CA VAL A 98 23.69 19.83 33.03
C VAL A 98 23.88 20.27 31.58
N ARG A 99 24.54 19.46 30.76
CA ARG A 99 24.67 19.68 29.32
C ARG A 99 24.24 18.45 28.52
N PRO A 100 23.46 18.63 27.45
CA PRO A 100 23.28 17.58 26.44
C PRO A 100 24.63 17.23 25.79
N CYS A 101 24.83 15.96 25.46
CA CYS A 101 26.06 15.50 24.81
C CYS A 101 25.85 14.61 23.58
N ASP A 102 24.61 14.41 23.15
CA ASP A 102 24.31 13.60 21.95
C ASP A 102 24.23 14.47 20.68
N LEU A 103 24.24 13.81 19.53
CA LEU A 103 24.19 14.43 18.22
C LEU A 103 22.94 15.32 18.06
N PRO A 104 23.07 16.57 17.58
CA PRO A 104 21.94 17.46 17.33
C PRO A 104 20.90 16.86 16.39
N LEU A 105 19.63 17.17 16.63
CA LEU A 105 18.50 16.75 15.79
C LEU A 105 18.66 17.26 14.36
N ALA A 106 19.21 18.46 14.16
CA ALA A 106 19.51 19.01 12.84
C ALA A 106 20.50 18.14 12.01
N LEU A 107 21.32 17.35 12.70
CA LEU A 107 22.34 16.48 12.11
C LEU A 107 21.91 15.01 12.04
N ARG A 108 20.72 14.70 12.57
CA ARG A 108 20.08 13.40 12.47
C ARG A 108 19.59 13.20 11.03
N GLY A 109 20.45 12.61 10.19
CA GLY A 109 20.02 12.10 8.89
C GLY A 109 19.24 10.79 9.04
N ASP A 110 18.49 10.40 8.01
CA ASP A 110 17.63 9.18 7.98
C ASP A 110 18.42 7.84 8.03
N GLY A 111 19.69 7.88 8.45
CA GLY A 111 20.63 6.76 8.41
C GLY A 111 20.48 5.70 9.50
N HIS A 112 19.40 5.73 10.30
CA HIS A 112 19.15 4.64 11.25
C HIS A 112 18.55 3.44 10.51
N ARG A 113 19.43 2.62 9.92
CA ARG A 113 19.08 1.25 9.55
C ARG A 113 19.27 0.38 10.80
N PRO A 114 18.25 -0.37 11.27
CA PRO A 114 18.50 -1.37 12.29
C PRO A 114 19.54 -2.34 11.73
N ALA A 115 20.72 -2.38 12.33
CA ALA A 115 21.78 -3.28 11.93
C ALA A 115 21.24 -4.72 11.97
N GLU A 116 21.42 -5.49 10.89
CA GLU A 116 21.23 -6.93 10.95
C GLU A 116 22.18 -7.45 12.04
N ARG A 117 21.61 -8.11 13.06
CA ARG A 117 22.40 -8.65 14.17
C ARG A 117 23.37 -9.69 13.60
N GLY A 118 24.64 -9.31 13.51
CA GLY A 118 25.73 -10.23 13.30
C GLY A 118 25.80 -11.29 14.43
N PRO A 119 26.67 -12.29 14.29
CA PRO A 119 26.88 -13.26 15.36
C PRO A 119 27.23 -12.54 16.67
N THR A 120 26.70 -13.03 17.78
CA THR A 120 26.83 -12.46 19.15
C THR A 120 27.64 -13.36 20.11
N PRO A 121 28.90 -13.76 19.78
CA PRO A 121 29.60 -14.81 20.53
C PRO A 121 29.77 -14.51 22.02
N LEU A 122 30.08 -13.27 22.39
CA LEU A 122 30.35 -12.91 23.79
C LEU A 122 29.06 -12.81 24.59
N THR A 123 28.05 -12.14 24.04
CA THR A 123 26.76 -11.95 24.69
C THR A 123 25.97 -13.25 24.79
N ASP A 124 26.08 -14.15 23.81
CA ASP A 124 25.52 -15.50 23.88
C ASP A 124 26.24 -16.39 24.91
N ALA A 125 27.58 -16.30 24.99
CA ALA A 125 28.34 -17.01 26.03
C ALA A 125 27.96 -16.51 27.43
N LEU A 126 27.81 -15.20 27.62
CA LEU A 126 27.35 -14.62 28.88
C LEU A 126 25.91 -15.04 29.21
N ARG A 127 25.02 -15.04 28.22
CA ARG A 127 23.62 -15.49 28.38
C ARG A 127 23.56 -16.96 28.79
N GLY A 128 24.32 -17.83 28.12
CA GLY A 128 24.42 -19.25 28.45
C GLY A 128 24.96 -19.50 29.85
N ALA A 129 25.93 -18.70 30.31
CA ALA A 129 26.50 -18.82 31.65
C ALA A 129 25.59 -18.29 32.78
N THR A 130 24.68 -17.36 32.48
CA THR A 130 23.95 -16.58 33.51
C THR A 130 22.44 -16.82 33.53
N THR A 131 21.84 -17.09 32.37
CA THR A 131 20.39 -17.34 32.20
C THR A 131 20.10 -18.80 31.84
N GLY A 132 20.98 -19.43 31.05
CA GLY A 132 20.77 -20.76 30.49
C GLY A 132 19.60 -20.87 29.49
N ARG A 133 19.02 -19.74 29.03
CA ARG A 133 17.84 -19.69 28.15
C ARG A 133 18.08 -18.85 26.91
N ASP A 134 17.66 -19.38 25.77
CA ASP A 134 17.64 -18.61 24.52
C ASP A 134 16.56 -17.51 24.62
N GLY A 135 16.97 -16.25 24.37
CA GLY A 135 16.06 -15.09 24.31
C GLY A 135 15.89 -14.24 25.59
N ASP A 136 16.45 -14.62 26.74
CA ASP A 136 16.32 -13.86 28.01
C ASP A 136 17.25 -12.63 28.05
N ASP A 137 16.72 -11.40 28.21
CA ASP A 137 17.50 -10.15 28.15
C ASP A 137 18.66 -10.14 29.17
N LEU A 138 19.89 -9.99 28.64
CA LEU A 138 21.12 -9.95 29.43
C LEU A 138 21.13 -8.78 30.42
N TRP A 139 20.55 -7.64 30.03
CA TRP A 139 20.44 -6.45 30.87
C TRP A 139 19.53 -6.72 32.08
N ASP A 140 18.31 -7.23 31.83
CA ASP A 140 17.35 -7.58 32.88
C ASP A 140 17.97 -8.54 33.89
N ARG A 141 18.80 -9.48 33.44
CA ARG A 141 19.43 -10.48 34.31
C ARG A 141 20.60 -9.94 35.13
N LEU A 142 21.56 -9.30 34.47
CA LEU A 142 22.84 -8.92 35.10
C LEU A 142 22.81 -7.57 35.80
N VAL A 143 21.87 -6.71 35.44
CA VAL A 143 21.74 -5.37 36.00
C VAL A 143 20.49 -5.30 36.87
N GLU A 144 19.29 -5.45 36.30
CA GLU A 144 18.03 -5.18 37.02
C GLU A 144 17.77 -6.20 38.14
N ALA A 145 17.72 -7.50 37.81
CA ALA A 145 17.38 -8.54 38.77
C ALA A 145 18.46 -8.77 39.84
N ALA A 146 19.72 -8.46 39.52
CA ALA A 146 20.85 -8.63 40.43
C ALA A 146 21.09 -7.43 41.35
N ALA A 147 20.53 -6.25 41.05
CA ALA A 147 20.77 -5.02 41.78
C ALA A 147 20.31 -4.99 43.25
N PRO A 148 19.19 -5.62 43.65
CA PRO A 148 18.75 -5.54 45.04
C PRO A 148 19.82 -6.05 46.02
N GLY A 149 20.09 -5.26 47.06
CA GLY A 149 21.13 -5.52 48.06
C GLY A 149 22.58 -5.27 47.59
N GLN A 150 22.81 -4.78 46.37
CA GLN A 150 24.13 -4.45 45.85
C GLN A 150 24.52 -2.99 46.14
N THR A 151 25.83 -2.72 46.12
CA THR A 151 26.32 -1.34 46.24
C THR A 151 26.10 -0.55 44.93
N PRO A 152 25.91 0.79 44.98
CA PRO A 152 25.80 1.62 43.78
C PRO A 152 26.90 1.38 42.74
N GLU A 153 28.16 1.27 43.20
CA GLU A 153 29.31 1.02 42.34
C GLU A 153 29.28 -0.37 41.69
N ALA A 154 28.74 -1.38 42.36
CA ALA A 154 28.57 -2.72 41.77
C ALA A 154 27.54 -2.69 40.63
N VAL A 155 26.41 -1.99 40.82
CA VAL A 155 25.37 -1.82 39.78
C VAL A 155 25.94 -1.02 38.60
N ARG A 156 26.68 0.07 38.85
CA ARG A 156 27.37 0.84 37.79
C ARG A 156 28.30 -0.03 36.96
N ARG A 157 29.12 -0.87 37.62
CA ARG A 157 30.07 -1.77 36.95
C ARG A 157 29.37 -2.85 36.12
N ALA A 158 28.26 -3.40 36.62
CA ALA A 158 27.46 -4.37 35.88
C ALA A 158 26.91 -3.77 34.58
N ALA A 159 26.35 -2.55 34.66
CA ALA A 159 25.84 -1.84 33.48
C ALA A 159 26.94 -1.53 32.45
N LEU A 160 28.10 -1.03 32.88
CA LEU A 160 29.26 -0.80 32.00
C LEU A 160 29.78 -2.09 31.35
N MET A 161 29.76 -3.21 32.09
CA MET A 161 30.17 -4.51 31.57
C MET A 161 29.22 -5.01 30.47
N VAL A 162 27.91 -4.91 30.69
CA VAL A 162 26.90 -5.34 29.71
C VAL A 162 26.99 -4.50 28.43
N GLY A 163 27.07 -3.17 28.57
CA GLY A 163 27.24 -2.26 27.43
C GLY A 163 28.53 -2.50 26.65
N TRP A 164 29.65 -2.74 27.36
CA TRP A 164 30.91 -3.12 26.73
C TRP A 164 30.79 -4.44 25.96
N ALA A 165 30.12 -5.45 26.52
CA ALA A 165 29.94 -6.74 25.85
C ALA A 165 29.10 -6.60 24.57
N PHE A 166 27.99 -5.85 24.61
CA PHE A 166 27.19 -5.56 23.42
C PHE A 166 28.02 -4.86 22.34
N ARG A 167 28.86 -3.91 22.73
CA ARG A 167 29.75 -3.22 21.79
C ARG A 167 30.79 -4.13 21.16
N GLN A 168 31.34 -5.11 21.88
CA GLN A 168 32.35 -6.02 21.32
C GLN A 168 31.78 -6.94 20.22
N ASP A 169 30.50 -7.31 20.33
CA ASP A 169 29.83 -8.17 19.36
C ASP A 169 29.21 -7.40 18.18
N ALA A 170 29.09 -6.06 18.28
CA ALA A 170 28.39 -5.24 17.30
C ALA A 170 29.32 -4.72 16.19
N ASP A 171 28.82 -4.74 14.95
CA ASP A 171 29.31 -3.85 13.88
C ASP A 171 28.64 -2.48 14.08
N VAL A 172 29.39 -1.50 14.58
CA VAL A 172 28.85 -0.19 15.00
C VAL A 172 28.43 0.60 13.78
N ASP A 173 27.16 0.99 13.71
CA ASP A 173 26.63 1.68 12.55
C ASP A 173 27.24 3.10 12.40
N PRO A 174 27.29 3.64 11.16
CA PRO A 174 27.87 4.96 10.91
C PRO A 174 27.19 6.11 11.66
N TYR A 175 25.92 5.97 12.04
CA TYR A 175 25.19 6.98 12.80
C TYR A 175 25.64 6.97 14.26
N ASP A 176 25.76 5.81 14.89
CA ASP A 176 26.32 5.67 16.24
C ASP A 176 27.77 6.14 16.33
N LEU A 177 28.60 5.88 15.31
CA LEU A 177 29.97 6.43 15.26
C LEU A 177 30.00 7.97 15.26
N ARG A 178 29.03 8.62 14.58
CA ARG A 178 28.89 10.08 14.59
C ARG A 178 28.42 10.59 15.95
N ARG A 179 27.46 9.90 16.58
CA ARG A 179 27.00 10.21 17.95
C ARG A 179 28.16 10.14 18.93
N GLU A 180 28.99 9.11 18.87
CA GLU A 180 30.15 8.94 19.74
C GLU A 180 31.24 10.00 19.51
N ALA A 181 31.46 10.39 18.25
CA ALA A 181 32.38 11.48 17.93
C ALA A 181 31.88 12.83 18.48
N TRP A 182 30.56 13.04 18.49
CA TRP A 182 29.91 14.18 19.12
C TRP A 182 29.98 14.14 20.65
N MET A 183 29.71 13.00 21.28
CA MET A 183 29.85 12.83 22.73
C MET A 183 31.27 13.12 23.20
N ARG A 184 32.29 12.64 22.47
CA ARG A 184 33.70 12.97 22.75
C ARG A 184 33.99 14.46 22.61
N ARG A 185 33.34 15.16 21.66
CA ARG A 185 33.42 16.63 21.52
C ARG A 185 32.89 17.30 22.77
N ALA A 186 31.69 16.94 23.22
CA ALA A 186 31.07 17.51 24.42
C ALA A 186 31.95 17.30 25.66
N VAL A 187 32.52 16.11 25.86
CA VAL A 187 33.49 15.83 26.93
C VAL A 187 34.70 16.76 26.88
N ARG A 188 35.28 16.94 25.68
CA ARG A 188 36.45 17.81 25.48
C ARG A 188 36.13 19.29 25.78
N GLU A 189 34.92 19.74 25.46
CA GLU A 189 34.44 21.11 25.70
C GLU A 189 34.18 21.42 27.20
N VAL A 190 34.00 20.39 28.04
CA VAL A 190 33.93 20.56 29.50
C VAL A 190 35.29 21.01 30.08
N GLY A 191 36.39 20.71 29.38
CA GLY A 191 37.74 21.08 29.79
C GLY A 191 38.20 20.34 31.05
N GLY A 192 38.95 21.02 31.93
CA GLY A 192 39.53 20.42 33.15
C GLY A 192 38.56 20.24 34.32
N ARG A 193 37.27 20.55 34.16
CA ARG A 193 36.25 20.45 35.22
C ARG A 193 35.90 18.99 35.52
N ARG A 194 35.51 18.69 36.76
CA ARG A 194 35.05 17.34 37.12
C ARG A 194 33.74 17.01 36.41
N CYS A 195 33.78 16.05 35.50
CA CYS A 195 32.65 15.71 34.63
C CYS A 195 32.16 14.28 34.88
N ALA A 196 30.86 14.10 35.06
CA ALA A 196 30.19 12.80 34.98
C ALA A 196 29.40 12.71 33.69
N ALA A 197 29.42 11.57 33.01
CA ALA A 197 28.67 11.32 31.78
C ALA A 197 27.68 10.17 31.98
N VAL A 198 26.39 10.49 31.86
CA VAL A 198 25.27 9.55 31.89
C VAL A 198 24.86 9.30 30.44
N VAL A 199 25.34 8.18 29.90
CA VAL A 199 25.20 7.81 28.48
C VAL A 199 24.81 6.35 28.36
N GLY A 200 24.18 5.99 27.26
CA GLY A 200 23.88 4.63 26.87
C GLY A 200 25.08 3.73 27.08
N SER A 201 24.87 2.62 27.80
CA SER A 201 25.95 1.72 28.21
C SER A 201 26.79 1.22 27.02
N PHE A 202 26.17 1.09 25.85
CA PHE A 202 26.82 0.75 24.58
C PHE A 202 27.86 1.80 24.14
N HIS A 203 27.57 3.09 24.31
CA HIS A 203 28.45 4.19 23.94
C HIS A 203 29.51 4.48 25.01
N ALA A 204 29.29 4.12 26.28
CA ALA A 204 30.19 4.45 27.39
C ALA A 204 31.67 4.13 27.13
N ALA A 205 31.97 2.99 26.50
CA ALA A 205 33.34 2.60 26.16
C ALA A 205 33.95 3.45 25.03
N ALA A 206 33.14 4.00 24.13
CA ALA A 206 33.57 4.87 23.04
C ALA A 206 34.10 6.23 23.53
N LEU A 207 33.69 6.67 24.72
CA LEU A 207 34.14 7.95 25.29
C LEU A 207 35.60 7.91 25.77
N LEU A 208 36.22 6.73 25.88
CA LEU A 208 37.62 6.57 26.29
C LEU A 208 38.59 7.08 25.21
N GLU A 209 38.40 6.63 23.96
CA GLU A 209 39.28 6.93 22.82
C GLU A 209 38.50 6.92 21.51
N GLY A 210 38.90 7.77 20.55
CA GLY A 210 38.34 7.79 19.19
C GLY A 210 38.31 9.19 18.55
N PRO A 211 37.84 9.30 17.30
CA PRO A 211 37.78 10.57 16.58
C PRO A 211 36.73 11.51 17.19
N VAL A 212 36.95 12.81 17.08
CA VAL A 212 36.02 13.84 17.55
C VAL A 212 35.38 14.55 16.34
N ASP A 213 34.09 14.88 16.43
CA ASP A 213 33.40 15.61 15.36
C ASP A 213 33.58 17.13 15.53
N ASP A 214 34.27 17.77 14.58
CA ASP A 214 34.50 19.22 14.55
C ASP A 214 33.57 19.93 13.54
N SER A 215 32.54 19.25 13.02
CA SER A 215 31.60 19.81 12.05
C SER A 215 30.73 20.92 12.68
N PRO A 216 30.40 21.99 11.94
CA PRO A 216 29.45 23.01 12.40
C PRO A 216 28.02 22.45 12.40
N VAL A 217 27.21 22.85 13.38
CA VAL A 217 25.77 22.56 13.39
C VAL A 217 25.08 23.44 12.35
N PRO A 218 24.38 22.87 11.35
CA PRO A 218 23.61 23.65 10.39
C PRO A 218 22.46 24.36 11.11
N ALA A 219 22.14 25.58 10.68
CA ALA A 219 20.92 26.25 11.13
C ALA A 219 19.71 25.48 10.55
N ALA A 220 19.02 24.73 11.39
CA ALA A 220 17.78 24.04 11.06
C ALA A 220 16.66 24.54 11.97
N ASP A 221 15.47 24.75 11.41
CA ASP A 221 14.27 25.12 12.16
C ASP A 221 13.72 23.87 12.87
N ILE A 222 14.36 23.44 13.97
CA ILE A 222 13.87 22.34 14.79
C ILE A 222 12.87 22.91 15.82
N VAL A 223 11.65 22.38 15.81
CA VAL A 223 10.65 22.67 16.84
C VAL A 223 10.70 21.58 17.89
N THR A 224 10.94 21.97 19.13
CA THR A 224 11.02 21.07 20.28
C THR A 224 9.82 21.31 21.20
N SER A 225 9.42 20.28 21.96
CA SER A 225 8.41 20.45 22.99
C SER A 225 8.49 19.38 24.08
N LEU A 226 8.08 19.75 25.30
CA LEU A 226 7.86 18.82 26.40
C LEU A 226 6.36 18.49 26.52
N VAL A 227 6.00 17.21 26.42
CA VAL A 227 4.61 16.75 26.41
C VAL A 227 4.33 15.71 27.50
N PRO A 228 3.09 15.62 28.01
CA PRO A 228 2.67 14.49 28.84
C PRO A 228 2.79 13.18 28.08
N TYR A 229 3.14 12.11 28.79
CA TYR A 229 3.22 10.77 28.25
C TYR A 229 2.48 9.78 29.16
N GLY A 230 2.48 8.50 28.83
CA GLY A 230 1.76 7.48 29.61
C GLY A 230 2.45 6.13 29.61
N PHE A 231 2.22 5.33 30.64
CA PHE A 231 2.81 3.99 30.75
C PHE A 231 2.41 3.07 29.59
N ALA A 232 1.17 3.17 29.10
CA ALA A 232 0.73 2.40 27.94
C ALA A 232 1.57 2.67 26.67
N LEU A 233 2.17 3.86 26.54
CA LEU A 233 3.00 4.24 25.39
C LEU A 233 4.49 4.00 25.65
N LEU A 234 4.91 3.99 26.92
CA LEU A 234 6.25 3.53 27.32
C LEU A 234 6.44 2.03 27.11
N ASP A 235 5.35 1.26 27.14
CA ASP A 235 5.43 -0.17 26.97
C ASP A 235 5.97 -0.52 25.59
N GLU A 236 7.02 -1.35 25.54
CA GLU A 236 7.65 -1.82 24.29
C GLU A 236 6.63 -2.39 23.29
N ARG A 237 5.55 -3.04 23.77
CA ARG A 237 4.50 -3.64 22.93
C ARG A 237 3.62 -2.62 22.23
N SER A 238 3.73 -1.33 22.57
CA SER A 238 3.06 -0.23 21.86
C SER A 238 3.71 0.11 20.52
N GLY A 239 4.91 -0.41 20.25
CA GLY A 239 5.69 -0.11 19.04
C GLY A 239 6.79 0.93 19.25
N TYR A 240 7.04 1.39 20.48
CA TYR A 240 8.20 2.22 20.80
C TYR A 240 9.48 1.36 20.91
N PRO A 241 10.47 1.50 19.99
CA PRO A 241 11.62 0.58 19.92
C PRO A 241 12.54 0.59 21.14
N ALA A 242 12.63 1.73 21.84
CA ALA A 242 13.39 1.88 23.09
C ALA A 242 12.49 1.76 24.34
N GLY A 243 11.27 1.23 24.18
CA GLY A 243 10.32 1.05 25.27
C GLY A 243 10.78 0.03 26.31
N ILE A 244 10.09 0.03 27.45
CA ILE A 244 10.34 -0.90 28.54
C ILE A 244 9.13 -1.80 28.74
N ARG A 245 9.34 -3.07 29.08
CA ARG A 245 8.22 -3.96 29.40
C ARG A 245 7.72 -3.71 30.80
N ASP A 246 6.40 -3.73 30.94
CA ASP A 246 5.72 -3.72 32.22
C ASP A 246 6.07 -2.46 33.09
N PRO A 247 5.87 -1.22 32.59
CA PRO A 247 6.26 0.01 33.30
C PRO A 247 5.81 0.14 34.77
N GLU A 248 4.61 -0.33 35.12
CA GLU A 248 4.13 -0.28 36.52
C GLU A 248 4.93 -1.22 37.44
N TRP A 249 5.42 -2.34 36.92
CA TRP A 249 6.37 -3.19 37.64
C TRP A 249 7.71 -2.47 37.85
N GLN A 250 8.23 -1.82 36.81
CA GLN A 250 9.51 -1.08 36.90
C GLN A 250 9.42 0.06 37.91
N GLN A 251 8.30 0.75 37.94
CA GLN A 251 8.00 1.78 38.94
C GLN A 251 8.01 1.22 40.37
N ALA A 252 7.42 0.03 40.59
CA ALA A 252 7.44 -0.61 41.91
C ALA A 252 8.86 -1.05 42.33
N VAL A 253 9.69 -1.50 41.38
CA VAL A 253 11.10 -1.84 41.64
C VAL A 253 11.92 -0.58 41.99
N LEU A 254 11.67 0.54 41.32
CA LEU A 254 12.28 1.82 41.68
C LEU A 254 11.91 2.25 43.11
N GLU A 255 10.61 2.15 43.46
CA GLU A 255 10.09 2.50 44.79
C GLU A 255 10.67 1.60 45.90
N ALA A 256 11.08 0.37 45.57
CA ALA A 256 11.80 -0.52 46.49
C ALA A 256 13.25 -0.08 46.75
N ALA A 257 13.81 0.85 45.94
CA ALA A 257 15.11 1.49 46.14
C ALA A 257 16.28 0.52 46.40
N GLY A 258 16.24 -0.66 45.76
CA GLY A 258 17.27 -1.70 45.89
C GLY A 258 17.17 -2.56 47.15
N ASP A 259 16.10 -2.46 47.96
CA ASP A 259 15.82 -3.36 49.09
C ASP A 259 15.17 -4.67 48.60
N PRO A 260 15.83 -5.84 48.77
CA PRO A 260 15.26 -7.13 48.37
C PRO A 260 13.89 -7.44 48.98
N ASP A 261 13.67 -7.10 50.25
CA ASP A 261 12.43 -7.40 50.95
C ASP A 261 11.28 -6.54 50.40
N ALA A 262 11.57 -5.28 50.04
CA ALA A 262 10.61 -4.39 49.40
C ALA A 262 10.26 -4.85 47.97
N VAL A 263 11.22 -5.41 47.22
CA VAL A 263 10.95 -6.01 45.89
C VAL A 263 10.03 -7.24 46.02
N GLU A 264 10.25 -8.10 47.02
CA GLU A 264 9.35 -9.22 47.30
C GLU A 264 7.93 -8.73 47.67
N ALA A 265 7.82 -7.69 48.48
CA ALA A 265 6.53 -7.07 48.82
C ALA A 265 5.83 -6.46 47.59
N ALA A 266 6.58 -5.84 46.67
CA ALA A 266 6.05 -5.34 45.40
C ALA A 266 5.53 -6.49 44.52
N ALA A 267 6.26 -7.60 44.43
CA ALA A 267 5.82 -8.80 43.71
C ALA A 267 4.52 -9.34 44.31
N ALA A 268 4.42 -9.42 45.64
CA ALA A 268 3.20 -9.83 46.33
C ALA A 268 2.00 -8.94 45.96
N SER A 269 2.18 -7.61 45.99
CA SER A 269 1.15 -6.63 45.62
C SER A 269 0.69 -6.81 44.17
N VAL A 270 1.63 -6.98 43.24
CA VAL A 270 1.32 -7.17 41.81
C VAL A 270 0.55 -8.48 41.58
N VAL A 271 0.98 -9.59 42.17
CA VAL A 271 0.27 -10.88 42.06
C VAL A 271 -1.16 -10.77 42.58
N VAL A 272 -1.37 -10.09 43.71
CA VAL A 272 -2.70 -9.87 44.28
C VAL A 272 -3.59 -9.04 43.34
N ARG A 273 -3.04 -7.97 42.74
CA ARG A 273 -3.74 -7.13 41.75
C ARG A 273 -4.09 -7.93 40.48
N ILE A 274 -3.18 -8.76 39.98
CA ILE A 274 -3.45 -9.65 38.84
C ILE A 274 -4.58 -10.62 39.17
N CYS A 275 -4.53 -11.27 40.33
CA CYS A 275 -5.60 -12.19 40.76
C CYS A 275 -6.94 -11.45 40.88
N ALA A 276 -6.96 -10.21 41.39
CA ALA A 276 -8.16 -9.38 41.42
C ALA A 276 -8.71 -9.09 40.03
N ARG A 277 -7.83 -8.73 39.08
CA ARG A 277 -8.22 -8.44 37.71
C ARG A 277 -8.74 -9.69 36.96
N VAL A 278 -8.14 -10.86 37.21
CA VAL A 278 -8.65 -12.14 36.69
C VAL A 278 -10.07 -12.44 37.20
N ARG A 279 -10.35 -12.14 38.47
CA ARG A 279 -11.71 -12.25 39.04
C ARG A 279 -12.71 -11.31 38.40
N GLU A 280 -12.32 -10.06 38.14
CA GLU A 280 -13.18 -9.09 37.44
C GLU A 280 -13.52 -9.53 36.01
N LEU A 281 -12.60 -10.24 35.35
CA LEU A 281 -12.81 -10.83 34.02
C LEU A 281 -13.63 -12.13 34.05
N GLY A 282 -14.17 -12.53 35.21
CA GLY A 282 -15.06 -13.68 35.36
C GLY A 282 -14.40 -15.02 35.66
N HIS A 283 -13.11 -15.03 36.02
CA HIS A 283 -12.36 -16.27 36.29
C HIS A 283 -11.92 -16.36 37.77
N PRO A 284 -12.03 -17.53 38.44
CA PRO A 284 -11.67 -17.66 39.85
C PRO A 284 -10.15 -17.60 40.04
N ALA A 285 -9.66 -16.69 40.87
CA ALA A 285 -8.27 -16.62 41.32
C ALA A 285 -8.25 -16.10 42.77
N GLY A 286 -7.98 -16.95 43.75
CA GLY A 286 -8.05 -16.64 45.18
C GLY A 286 -6.70 -16.35 45.84
N PRO A 287 -6.69 -16.18 47.18
CA PRO A 287 -5.47 -15.98 47.96
C PRO A 287 -4.51 -17.18 47.92
N GLY A 288 -5.02 -18.40 47.69
CA GLY A 288 -4.21 -19.60 47.56
C GLY A 288 -3.32 -19.54 46.33
N GLU A 289 -3.89 -19.22 45.17
CA GLU A 289 -3.17 -19.03 43.91
C GLU A 289 -2.21 -17.84 43.99
N ALA A 290 -2.61 -16.74 44.64
CA ALA A 290 -1.72 -15.60 44.85
C ALA A 290 -0.50 -15.96 45.71
N ARG A 291 -0.70 -16.68 46.81
CA ARG A 291 0.40 -17.16 47.66
C ARG A 291 1.32 -18.11 46.91
N GLU A 292 0.76 -19.03 46.12
CA GLU A 292 1.52 -20.00 45.35
C GLU A 292 2.33 -19.35 44.22
N ALA A 293 1.76 -18.37 43.51
CA ALA A 293 2.47 -17.60 42.50
C ALA A 293 3.62 -16.80 43.12
N LEU A 294 3.41 -16.14 44.26
CA LEU A 294 4.49 -15.44 44.96
C LEU A 294 5.59 -16.41 45.43
N ARG A 295 5.21 -17.52 46.06
CA ARG A 295 6.15 -18.56 46.51
C ARG A 295 7.00 -19.05 45.35
N LEU A 296 6.37 -19.38 44.21
CA LEU A 296 7.08 -19.85 43.02
C LEU A 296 8.03 -18.78 42.47
N ALA A 297 7.63 -17.52 42.41
CA ALA A 297 8.52 -16.43 41.97
C ALA A 297 9.77 -16.31 42.86
N VAL A 298 9.60 -16.36 44.19
CA VAL A 298 10.70 -16.30 45.15
C VAL A 298 11.61 -17.54 45.05
N ASP A 299 11.03 -18.72 44.91
CA ASP A 299 11.81 -19.96 44.77
C ASP A 299 12.59 -20.00 43.45
N LEU A 300 12.00 -19.51 42.34
CA LEU A 300 12.71 -19.34 41.08
C LEU A 300 13.88 -18.35 41.21
N ALA A 301 13.68 -17.24 41.93
CA ALA A 301 14.73 -16.26 42.19
C ALA A 301 15.92 -16.90 42.93
N ARG A 302 15.63 -17.66 43.99
CA ARG A 302 16.64 -18.39 44.78
C ARG A 302 17.37 -19.44 43.96
N LEU A 303 16.65 -20.24 43.17
CA LEU A 303 17.24 -21.26 42.30
C LEU A 303 18.20 -20.67 41.27
N ARG A 304 17.96 -19.42 40.87
CA ARG A 304 18.79 -18.70 39.90
C ARG A 304 19.77 -17.72 40.54
N GLY A 305 19.96 -17.80 41.87
CA GLY A 305 20.93 -16.99 42.61
C GLY A 305 20.62 -15.49 42.67
N LEU A 306 19.35 -15.09 42.55
CA LEU A 306 18.95 -13.69 42.70
C LEU A 306 18.65 -13.32 44.16
N PRO A 307 18.84 -12.05 44.53
CA PRO A 307 18.47 -11.53 45.85
C PRO A 307 16.95 -11.45 46.05
N ALA A 308 16.18 -11.20 44.98
CA ALA A 308 14.72 -11.03 45.00
C ALA A 308 14.11 -11.46 43.64
N PRO A 309 12.79 -11.72 43.55
CA PRO A 309 12.16 -12.06 42.26
C PRO A 309 12.19 -10.89 41.28
N GLY A 310 12.77 -11.12 40.09
CA GLY A 310 12.73 -10.19 38.97
C GLY A 310 11.44 -10.32 38.14
N ARG A 311 11.36 -9.52 37.07
CA ARG A 311 10.22 -9.53 36.13
C ARG A 311 9.99 -10.93 35.53
N GLY A 312 11.07 -11.61 35.14
CA GLY A 312 11.02 -12.93 34.54
C GLY A 312 10.44 -13.99 35.49
N GLU A 313 10.91 -14.03 36.73
CA GLU A 313 10.40 -14.93 37.77
C GLU A 313 8.92 -14.67 38.09
N LEU A 314 8.51 -13.39 38.14
CA LEU A 314 7.13 -13.00 38.37
C LEU A 314 6.19 -13.47 37.24
N VAL A 315 6.55 -13.18 35.99
CA VAL A 315 5.74 -13.57 34.83
C VAL A 315 5.64 -15.08 34.70
N GLU A 316 6.75 -15.79 34.88
CA GLU A 316 6.78 -17.26 34.83
C GLU A 316 5.92 -17.88 35.93
N ALA A 317 5.97 -17.33 37.14
CA ALA A 317 5.15 -17.82 38.24
C ALA A 317 3.66 -17.55 38.03
N VAL A 318 3.30 -16.35 37.55
CA VAL A 318 1.92 -15.99 37.20
C VAL A 318 1.39 -16.90 36.08
N GLN A 319 2.18 -17.14 35.04
CA GLN A 319 1.81 -18.04 33.95
C GLN A 319 1.64 -19.48 34.45
N SER A 320 2.58 -19.98 35.25
CA SER A 320 2.54 -21.37 35.74
C SER A 320 1.36 -21.62 36.67
N VAL A 321 1.08 -20.69 37.59
CA VAL A 321 0.06 -20.89 38.62
C VAL A 321 -1.33 -20.48 38.15
N LEU A 322 -1.47 -19.35 37.45
CA LEU A 322 -2.80 -18.80 37.16
C LEU A 322 -3.42 -19.31 35.86
N THR A 323 -2.64 -19.88 34.93
CA THR A 323 -3.18 -20.35 33.63
C THR A 323 -3.74 -21.77 33.68
N HIS A 324 -3.41 -22.56 34.71
CA HIS A 324 -3.83 -23.96 34.87
C HIS A 324 -3.51 -24.85 33.66
N ALA A 325 -2.37 -24.61 32.99
CA ALA A 325 -1.96 -25.30 31.76
C ALA A 325 -2.92 -25.15 30.56
N GLU A 326 -3.77 -24.11 30.55
CA GLU A 326 -4.66 -23.76 29.43
C GLU A 326 -4.22 -22.45 28.74
N PRO A 327 -3.13 -22.44 27.94
CA PRO A 327 -2.56 -21.22 27.38
C PRO A 327 -3.49 -20.48 26.40
N LEU A 328 -4.31 -21.21 25.64
CA LEU A 328 -5.22 -20.62 24.64
C LEU A 328 -6.61 -20.26 25.20
N GLY A 329 -6.96 -20.78 26.37
CA GLY A 329 -8.20 -20.48 27.09
C GLY A 329 -7.95 -19.44 28.17
N ARG A 330 -7.85 -19.90 29.42
CA ARG A 330 -7.59 -19.06 30.59
C ARG A 330 -6.30 -18.23 30.49
N GLY A 331 -5.31 -18.72 29.77
CA GLY A 331 -4.07 -17.99 29.49
C GLY A 331 -4.29 -16.61 28.86
N ARG A 332 -5.29 -16.44 27.98
CA ARG A 332 -5.63 -15.13 27.38
C ARG A 332 -6.16 -14.14 28.41
N VAL A 333 -6.93 -14.62 29.38
CA VAL A 333 -7.48 -13.79 30.46
C VAL A 333 -6.39 -13.38 31.43
N VAL A 334 -5.51 -14.31 31.81
CA VAL A 334 -4.34 -14.00 32.64
C VAL A 334 -3.42 -13.03 31.92
N ALA A 335 -3.16 -13.21 30.62
CA ALA A 335 -2.36 -12.28 29.83
C ALA A 335 -2.98 -10.87 29.77
N ARG A 336 -4.30 -10.77 29.58
CA ARG A 336 -5.02 -9.49 29.62
C ARG A 336 -4.94 -8.83 31.01
N ALA A 337 -5.21 -9.59 32.06
CA ALA A 337 -5.13 -9.09 33.44
C ALA A 337 -3.71 -8.66 33.83
N ALA A 338 -2.70 -9.45 33.45
CA ALA A 338 -1.31 -9.12 33.63
C ALA A 338 -0.93 -7.87 32.82
N GLY A 339 -1.39 -7.74 31.57
CA GLY A 339 -1.21 -6.53 30.75
C GLY A 339 -1.77 -5.28 31.44
N ASP A 340 -3.02 -5.32 31.90
CA ASP A 340 -3.65 -4.18 32.60
C ASP A 340 -2.86 -3.77 33.86
N VAL A 341 -2.41 -4.73 34.66
CA VAL A 341 -1.74 -4.46 35.96
C VAL A 341 -0.26 -4.13 35.82
N LEU A 342 0.47 -4.84 34.97
CA LEU A 342 1.92 -4.69 34.80
C LEU A 342 2.27 -3.47 33.95
N VAL A 343 1.42 -3.09 32.99
CA VAL A 343 1.60 -1.85 32.23
C VAL A 343 1.13 -0.66 33.05
N GLY A 344 -0.04 -0.77 33.68
CA GLY A 344 -0.65 0.32 34.44
C GLY A 344 -1.20 1.45 33.57
N HIS A 345 -1.71 2.49 34.23
CA HIS A 345 -2.44 3.59 33.58
C HIS A 345 -1.93 4.98 34.01
N ARG A 346 -0.70 5.06 34.55
CA ARG A 346 -0.13 6.35 34.97
C ARG A 346 0.15 7.23 33.75
N THR A 347 -0.16 8.51 33.89
CA THR A 347 0.07 9.57 32.90
C THR A 347 0.80 10.72 33.56
N GLY A 348 1.78 11.30 32.89
CA GLY A 348 2.54 12.41 33.45
C GLY A 348 1.78 13.74 33.43
N VAL A 349 2.32 14.68 34.19
CA VAL A 349 1.80 16.05 34.33
C VAL A 349 2.97 17.02 34.19
N LEU A 350 2.81 18.03 33.33
CA LEU A 350 3.82 19.07 33.16
C LEU A 350 3.82 20.05 34.34
N ALA A 351 5.00 20.56 34.70
CA ALA A 351 5.12 21.57 35.75
C ALA A 351 4.41 22.89 35.35
N PRO A 352 3.84 23.62 36.32
CA PRO A 352 3.29 24.95 36.10
C PRO A 352 4.33 25.89 35.45
N GLY A 353 3.93 26.64 34.42
CA GLY A 353 4.82 27.56 33.72
C GLY A 353 5.69 26.93 32.63
N THR A 354 5.55 25.63 32.36
CA THR A 354 6.16 24.99 31.17
C THR A 354 5.70 25.72 29.90
N PRO A 355 6.61 26.13 28.99
CA PRO A 355 6.26 26.79 27.74
C PRO A 355 5.29 25.96 26.90
N ARG A 356 4.26 26.60 26.36
CA ARG A 356 3.27 25.96 25.48
C ARG A 356 3.11 26.77 24.21
N SER A 357 3.04 26.10 23.07
CA SER A 357 2.66 26.74 21.80
C SER A 357 1.27 27.37 21.93
N GLY A 358 1.07 28.57 21.39
CA GLY A 358 -0.24 29.24 21.42
C GLY A 358 -1.36 28.41 20.79
N LEU A 359 -1.03 27.57 19.80
CA LEU A 359 -1.98 26.69 19.13
C LEU A 359 -2.50 25.58 20.05
N ALA A 360 -1.68 25.02 20.94
CA ALA A 360 -2.07 23.87 21.76
C ALA A 360 -3.25 24.19 22.72
N PRO A 361 -3.20 25.26 23.55
CA PRO A 361 -4.35 25.68 24.35
C PRO A 361 -5.58 26.06 23.52
N ALA A 362 -5.38 26.65 22.33
CA ALA A 362 -6.48 27.00 21.43
C ALA A 362 -7.21 25.75 20.92
N VAL A 363 -6.47 24.72 20.53
CA VAL A 363 -7.04 23.43 20.09
C VAL A 363 -7.71 22.71 21.25
N GLU A 364 -7.10 22.67 22.45
CA GLU A 364 -7.72 22.08 23.65
C GLU A 364 -9.08 22.71 23.99
N SER A 365 -9.13 24.04 23.99
CA SER A 365 -10.38 24.79 24.20
C SER A 365 -11.41 24.46 23.11
N GLN A 366 -10.97 24.36 21.86
CA GLN A 366 -11.85 24.07 20.73
C GLN A 366 -12.39 22.63 20.76
N VAL A 367 -11.57 21.61 21.04
CA VAL A 367 -12.04 20.22 21.14
C VAL A 367 -12.99 20.03 22.33
N ALA A 368 -12.73 20.70 23.44
CA ALA A 368 -13.63 20.71 24.60
C ALA A 368 -14.99 21.34 24.25
N ALA A 369 -14.99 22.50 23.59
CA ALA A 369 -16.22 23.16 23.13
C ALA A 369 -17.01 22.32 22.10
N LEU A 370 -16.32 21.51 21.30
CA LEU A 370 -16.91 20.61 20.30
C LEU A 370 -17.29 19.22 20.89
N LYS A 371 -17.04 18.99 22.18
CA LYS A 371 -17.23 17.69 22.85
C LYS A 371 -16.51 16.56 22.11
N LEU A 372 -15.29 16.81 21.67
CA LEU A 372 -14.39 15.83 21.08
C LEU A 372 -13.35 15.39 22.14
N PRO A 373 -12.68 14.23 21.98
CA PRO A 373 -11.65 13.79 22.92
C PRO A 373 -10.54 14.83 23.12
N GLY A 374 -10.32 15.24 24.37
CA GLY A 374 -9.25 16.15 24.78
C GLY A 374 -8.11 15.42 25.49
N PRO A 375 -7.15 16.16 26.10
CA PRO A 375 -5.99 15.58 26.80
C PRO A 375 -6.31 14.49 27.83
N ASP A 376 -7.46 14.59 28.50
CA ASP A 376 -7.88 13.63 29.53
C ASP A 376 -8.57 12.37 28.96
N SER A 377 -8.79 12.32 27.65
CA SER A 377 -9.49 11.20 26.99
C SER A 377 -8.53 10.07 26.66
N ARG A 378 -8.93 8.83 26.99
CA ARG A 378 -8.06 7.65 26.90
C ARG A 378 -8.41 6.69 25.75
N GLU A 379 -9.66 6.71 25.31
CA GLU A 379 -10.15 5.77 24.29
C GLU A 379 -10.48 6.50 22.99
N PRO A 380 -10.18 5.90 21.82
CA PRO A 380 -10.64 6.39 20.53
C PRO A 380 -12.17 6.43 20.48
N VAL A 381 -12.71 7.48 19.87
CA VAL A 381 -14.14 7.65 19.66
C VAL A 381 -14.44 7.60 18.17
N SER A 382 -15.31 6.67 17.77
CA SER A 382 -15.87 6.65 16.42
C SER A 382 -17.09 7.56 16.33
N LEU A 383 -17.05 8.52 15.41
CA LEU A 383 -18.07 9.53 15.17
C LEU A 383 -18.68 9.34 13.80
N ARG A 384 -20.01 9.49 13.71
CA ARG A 384 -20.72 9.68 12.46
C ARG A 384 -21.26 11.11 12.45
N LEU A 385 -20.79 11.93 11.51
CA LEU A 385 -21.15 13.34 11.42
C LEU A 385 -22.16 13.54 10.29
N ASP A 386 -23.11 14.45 10.49
CA ASP A 386 -24.05 14.93 9.47
C ASP A 386 -23.90 16.47 9.34
N PRO A 387 -22.85 16.94 8.63
CA PRO A 387 -22.46 18.35 8.64
C PRO A 387 -23.51 19.29 8.03
N LEU A 388 -24.35 18.79 7.14
CA LEU A 388 -25.37 19.60 6.45
C LEU A 388 -26.63 19.79 7.29
N ARG A 389 -26.89 18.91 8.27
CA ARG A 389 -28.07 18.98 9.15
C ARG A 389 -27.77 19.50 10.55
N SER A 390 -26.53 19.39 11.01
CA SER A 390 -26.12 19.72 12.38
C SER A 390 -25.00 20.76 12.40
N ALA A 391 -25.29 21.96 12.91
CA ALA A 391 -24.29 23.02 13.05
C ALA A 391 -23.13 22.65 14.00
N LEU A 392 -23.36 21.72 14.94
CA LEU A 392 -22.29 21.17 15.76
C LEU A 392 -21.39 20.24 14.94
N ASP A 393 -21.98 19.36 14.14
CA ASP A 393 -21.22 18.41 13.32
C ASP A 393 -20.50 19.11 12.16
N ALA A 394 -21.05 20.20 11.62
CA ALA A 394 -20.35 21.10 10.70
C ALA A 394 -19.07 21.66 11.32
N ARG A 395 -19.15 22.18 12.55
CA ARG A 395 -17.96 22.71 13.25
C ARG A 395 -16.96 21.61 13.62
N ARG A 396 -17.42 20.40 13.91
CA ARG A 396 -16.55 19.22 14.15
C ARG A 396 -15.83 18.81 12.87
N GLU A 397 -16.54 18.66 11.76
CA GLU A 397 -15.95 18.32 10.44
C GLU A 397 -14.88 19.35 10.06
N VAL A 398 -15.18 20.64 10.15
CA VAL A 398 -14.21 21.71 9.85
C VAL A 398 -12.97 21.65 10.76
N ALA A 399 -13.15 21.42 12.06
CA ALA A 399 -12.02 21.29 12.99
C ALA A 399 -11.13 20.07 12.67
N LEU A 400 -11.74 18.92 12.35
CA LEU A 400 -11.01 17.70 11.97
C LEU A 400 -10.25 17.89 10.65
N ARG A 401 -10.86 18.54 9.66
CA ARG A 401 -10.19 18.88 8.38
C ARG A 401 -9.00 19.80 8.59
N ARG A 402 -9.12 20.82 9.44
CA ARG A 402 -8.00 21.73 9.76
C ARG A 402 -6.85 21.01 10.45
N LEU A 403 -7.13 20.11 11.40
CA LEU A 403 -6.09 19.29 12.04
C LEU A 403 -5.41 18.36 11.03
N ALA A 404 -6.18 17.74 10.12
CA ALA A 404 -5.62 16.89 9.06
C ALA A 404 -4.71 17.67 8.08
N VAL A 405 -5.10 18.87 7.64
CA VAL A 405 -4.28 19.73 6.77
C VAL A 405 -2.96 20.15 7.44
N LEU A 406 -3.00 20.35 8.76
CA LEU A 406 -1.82 20.64 9.58
C LEU A 406 -0.92 19.43 9.83
N GLY A 407 -1.36 18.21 9.48
CA GLY A 407 -0.64 16.97 9.78
C GLY A 407 -0.68 16.61 11.27
N VAL A 408 -1.66 17.12 12.03
CA VAL A 408 -1.84 16.76 13.44
C VAL A 408 -2.54 15.41 13.52
N THR A 409 -1.89 14.43 14.13
CA THR A 409 -2.41 13.07 14.31
C THR A 409 -3.49 13.04 15.38
N TYR A 410 -4.72 13.39 15.01
CA TYR A 410 -5.88 13.44 15.91
C TYR A 410 -7.04 12.56 15.46
N GLY A 411 -7.26 12.43 14.16
CA GLY A 411 -8.37 11.64 13.64
C GLY A 411 -8.20 11.21 12.20
N GLU A 412 -8.78 10.07 11.89
CA GLU A 412 -8.77 9.46 10.57
C GLU A 412 -10.20 9.31 10.03
N GLU A 413 -10.40 9.68 8.77
CA GLU A 413 -11.68 9.50 8.07
C GLU A 413 -11.81 8.04 7.61
N THR A 414 -12.88 7.37 8.01
CA THR A 414 -13.15 5.98 7.61
C THR A 414 -14.09 5.99 6.41
N ALA A 415 -13.65 5.45 5.27
CA ALA A 415 -14.39 5.52 4.01
C ALA A 415 -15.82 4.97 4.14
N THR A 416 -16.80 5.76 3.69
CA THR A 416 -18.19 5.33 3.51
C THR A 416 -18.55 5.44 2.03
N THR A 417 -18.81 4.32 1.38
CA THR A 417 -19.45 4.31 0.06
C THR A 417 -20.95 4.57 0.24
N GLY A 418 -21.46 5.64 -0.36
CA GLY A 418 -22.89 5.88 -0.45
C GLY A 418 -23.59 4.76 -1.24
N VAL A 419 -24.84 4.48 -0.90
CA VAL A 419 -25.66 3.52 -1.64
C VAL A 419 -25.89 4.06 -3.05
N GLY A 420 -25.54 3.28 -4.08
CA GLY A 420 -25.80 3.63 -5.48
C GLY A 420 -24.83 4.65 -6.11
N GLY A 421 -23.66 4.90 -5.52
CA GLY A 421 -22.66 5.81 -6.08
C GLY A 421 -22.95 7.30 -5.86
N ALA A 422 -23.94 7.64 -5.04
CA ALA A 422 -24.18 9.01 -4.60
C ALA A 422 -23.19 9.41 -3.47
N ASP A 423 -22.85 10.70 -3.42
CA ASP A 423 -22.03 11.28 -2.36
C ASP A 423 -22.58 10.95 -0.96
N ALA A 424 -21.71 10.46 -0.08
CA ALA A 424 -22.10 10.16 1.29
C ALA A 424 -22.42 11.47 2.04
N LEU A 425 -23.70 11.71 2.31
CA LEU A 425 -24.19 12.87 3.08
C LEU A 425 -23.69 12.88 4.55
N THR A 426 -23.09 11.78 5.01
CA THR A 426 -22.53 11.65 6.36
C THR A 426 -21.09 11.19 6.27
N THR A 427 -20.19 11.80 7.05
CA THR A 427 -18.79 11.36 7.19
C THR A 427 -18.63 10.50 8.44
N ARG A 428 -17.62 9.61 8.43
CA ARG A 428 -17.24 8.80 9.61
C ARG A 428 -15.79 9.08 9.96
N TRP A 429 -15.56 9.30 11.25
CA TRP A 429 -14.24 9.62 11.79
C TRP A 429 -13.94 8.72 12.98
N THR A 430 -12.68 8.33 13.13
CA THR A 430 -12.16 7.80 14.40
C THR A 430 -11.18 8.81 14.95
N VAL A 431 -11.45 9.34 16.15
CA VAL A 431 -10.68 10.43 16.76
C VAL A 431 -10.11 10.01 18.11
N ALA A 432 -8.88 10.40 18.41
CA ALA A 432 -8.21 10.14 19.67
C ALA A 432 -7.20 11.24 19.99
N TRP A 433 -7.17 11.68 21.25
CA TRP A 433 -6.08 12.54 21.72
C TRP A 433 -4.90 11.66 22.15
N THR A 434 -3.75 11.82 21.49
CA THR A 434 -2.54 11.04 21.76
C THR A 434 -1.37 11.98 22.06
N PRO A 435 -0.26 11.49 22.63
CA PRO A 435 0.95 12.32 22.75
C PRO A 435 1.52 12.75 21.39
N ALA A 436 1.27 12.00 20.32
CA ALA A 436 1.56 12.43 18.95
C ALA A 436 0.73 13.68 18.57
N THR A 437 -0.55 13.73 18.96
CA THR A 437 -1.36 14.95 18.85
C THR A 437 -0.71 16.11 19.61
N ALA A 438 -0.36 15.90 20.89
CA ALA A 438 0.24 16.96 21.72
C ALA A 438 1.57 17.49 21.18
N ALA A 439 2.41 16.61 20.61
CA ALA A 439 3.73 16.95 20.08
C ALA A 439 3.71 17.58 18.67
N THR A 440 2.72 17.26 17.85
CA THR A 440 2.57 17.87 16.51
C THR A 440 1.97 19.28 16.57
N LEU A 441 1.23 19.63 17.65
CA LEU A 441 0.64 20.95 17.82
C LEU A 441 1.67 22.10 17.89
N PRO A 442 2.81 21.99 18.61
CA PRO A 442 3.89 22.98 18.55
C PRO A 442 4.42 23.23 17.14
N VAL A 443 4.62 22.17 16.35
CA VAL A 443 5.09 22.25 14.95
C VAL A 443 4.05 22.96 14.08
N ALA A 444 2.78 22.58 14.22
CA ALA A 444 1.68 23.23 13.53
C ALA A 444 1.51 24.72 13.94
N GLY A 445 1.93 25.07 15.16
CA GLY A 445 1.92 26.44 15.68
C GLY A 445 2.80 27.43 14.92
N LEU A 446 3.79 26.97 14.13
CA LEU A 446 4.58 27.80 13.23
C LEU A 446 3.71 28.59 12.25
N TRP A 447 2.56 28.03 11.88
CA TRP A 447 1.66 28.61 10.88
C TRP A 447 0.59 29.52 11.48
N GLY A 448 0.40 29.52 12.80
CA GLY A 448 -0.59 30.36 13.48
C GLY A 448 -0.90 29.93 14.91
N ALA A 449 -1.42 30.87 15.70
CA ALA A 449 -1.75 30.66 17.12
C ALA A 449 -3.15 30.05 17.36
N THR A 450 -3.99 29.97 16.33
CA THR A 450 -5.33 29.36 16.37
C THR A 450 -5.49 28.40 15.20
N LEU A 451 -6.41 27.43 15.32
CA LEU A 451 -6.54 26.33 14.35
C LEU A 451 -6.88 26.81 12.93
N ASP A 452 -7.69 27.87 12.81
CA ASP A 452 -8.02 28.54 11.55
C ASP A 452 -6.82 29.27 10.93
N LEU A 453 -6.10 30.07 11.72
CA LEU A 453 -4.91 30.79 11.26
C LEU A 453 -3.80 29.83 10.84
N ALA A 454 -3.58 28.77 11.63
CA ALA A 454 -2.57 27.76 11.33
C ALA A 454 -2.88 27.02 10.02
N ALA A 455 -4.13 26.54 9.84
CA ALA A 455 -4.51 25.85 8.61
C ALA A 455 -4.38 26.77 7.38
N ALA A 456 -4.81 28.04 7.50
CA ALA A 456 -4.66 29.02 6.43
C ALA A 456 -3.19 29.35 6.13
N GLY A 457 -2.36 29.50 7.17
CA GLY A 457 -0.91 29.71 7.04
C GLY A 457 -0.23 28.55 6.32
N ARG A 458 -0.57 27.30 6.67
CA ARG A 458 -0.03 26.09 6.03
C ARG A 458 -0.39 26.01 4.55
N LEU A 459 -1.65 26.27 4.18
CA LEU A 459 -2.08 26.24 2.78
C LEU A 459 -1.43 27.37 1.96
N ARG A 460 -1.29 28.58 2.53
CA ARG A 460 -0.54 29.68 1.87
C ARG A 460 0.93 29.34 1.68
N ALA A 461 1.55 28.66 2.65
CA ALA A 461 2.92 28.19 2.53
C ALA A 461 3.08 27.14 1.44
N ARG A 462 2.18 26.13 1.38
CA ARG A 462 2.16 25.14 0.28
C ARG A 462 2.05 25.81 -1.09
N ARG A 463 1.22 26.84 -1.22
CA ARG A 463 1.09 27.64 -2.44
C ARG A 463 2.42 28.34 -2.79
N ALA A 464 3.02 29.05 -1.85
CA ALA A 464 4.28 29.77 -2.06
C ALA A 464 5.47 28.84 -2.39
N GLU A 465 5.53 27.64 -1.79
CA GLU A 465 6.54 26.62 -2.11
C GLU A 465 6.45 26.14 -3.57
N ARG A 466 5.23 26.05 -4.13
CA ARG A 466 5.04 25.68 -5.54
C ARG A 466 5.46 26.77 -6.50
N ASP A 467 5.18 28.04 -6.15
CA ASP A 467 5.61 29.20 -6.94
C ASP A 467 7.15 29.18 -7.11
N GLN A 468 7.87 28.78 -6.08
CA GLN A 468 9.33 28.67 -6.11
C GLN A 468 9.86 27.48 -6.94
N ARG A 469 9.07 26.41 -7.11
CA ARG A 469 9.47 25.17 -7.80
C ARG A 469 9.11 25.11 -9.29
N GLY A 470 8.62 26.20 -9.88
CA GLY A 470 8.42 26.33 -11.33
C GLY A 470 7.01 26.09 -11.84
N GLY A 471 5.98 26.24 -10.99
CA GLY A 471 4.57 26.30 -11.40
C GLY A 471 3.64 25.33 -10.68
N HIS A 472 2.34 25.46 -10.94
CA HIS A 472 1.30 24.63 -10.33
C HIS A 472 0.86 23.48 -11.23
N THR A 473 0.69 22.28 -10.67
CA THR A 473 0.00 21.18 -11.36
C THR A 473 -1.51 21.25 -11.09
N PRO A 474 -2.38 20.88 -12.05
CA PRO A 474 -3.83 20.83 -11.85
C PRO A 474 -4.27 20.07 -10.59
N GLY A 475 -3.77 18.85 -10.41
CA GLY A 475 -4.07 18.05 -9.22
C GLY A 475 -3.69 18.72 -7.89
N ALA A 476 -2.55 19.45 -7.84
CA ALA A 476 -2.16 20.15 -6.61
C ALA A 476 -3.05 21.37 -6.31
N VAL A 477 -3.47 22.11 -7.34
CA VAL A 477 -4.40 23.24 -7.18
C VAL A 477 -5.77 22.73 -6.72
N LEU A 478 -6.28 21.64 -7.33
CA LEU A 478 -7.54 21.02 -6.93
C LEU A 478 -7.50 20.48 -5.50
N ALA A 479 -6.40 19.84 -5.10
CA ALA A 479 -6.23 19.34 -3.74
C ALA A 479 -6.26 20.49 -2.72
N ASP A 480 -5.51 21.57 -2.94
CA ASP A 480 -5.53 22.73 -2.05
C ASP A 480 -6.86 23.48 -2.05
N LEU A 481 -7.52 23.61 -3.22
CA LEU A 481 -8.85 24.22 -3.32
C LEU A 481 -9.88 23.42 -2.53
N ARG A 482 -9.85 22.09 -2.65
CA ARG A 482 -10.69 21.19 -1.85
C ARG A 482 -10.37 21.28 -0.37
N ASP A 483 -9.09 21.23 0.02
CA ASP A 483 -8.66 21.31 1.42
C ASP A 483 -9.06 22.65 2.06
N SER A 484 -8.84 23.76 1.37
CA SER A 484 -9.22 25.10 1.83
C SER A 484 -10.74 25.28 1.98
N ALA A 485 -11.52 24.72 1.05
CA ALA A 485 -12.96 24.73 1.10
C ALA A 485 -13.49 23.88 2.26
N LEU A 486 -12.99 22.65 2.44
CA LEU A 486 -13.36 21.78 3.56
C LEU A 486 -12.88 22.31 4.92
N CYS A 487 -11.83 23.14 4.95
CA CYS A 487 -11.37 23.83 6.16
C CYS A 487 -12.16 25.11 6.48
N GLY A 488 -13.13 25.52 5.66
CA GLY A 488 -13.90 26.75 5.89
C GLY A 488 -13.03 28.01 5.87
N LEU A 489 -12.18 28.17 4.84
CA LEU A 489 -11.21 29.27 4.71
C LEU A 489 -11.48 30.11 3.44
N PRO A 490 -12.50 30.99 3.42
CA PRO A 490 -12.97 31.67 2.21
C PRO A 490 -11.89 32.51 1.51
N ASP A 491 -11.05 33.23 2.26
CA ASP A 491 -9.97 34.05 1.67
C ASP A 491 -8.91 33.21 0.93
N VAL A 492 -8.67 31.98 1.39
CA VAL A 492 -7.72 31.06 0.74
C VAL A 492 -8.38 30.40 -0.47
N VAL A 493 -9.66 30.07 -0.37
CA VAL A 493 -10.47 29.57 -1.49
C VAL A 493 -10.48 30.56 -2.64
N ASP A 494 -10.73 31.85 -2.38
CA ASP A 494 -10.74 32.91 -3.42
C ASP A 494 -9.41 33.00 -4.18
N ALA A 495 -8.29 32.98 -3.45
CA ALA A 495 -6.95 32.97 -4.06
C ALA A 495 -6.70 31.70 -4.91
N LEU A 496 -7.15 30.53 -4.45
CA LEU A 496 -6.99 29.27 -5.18
C LEU A 496 -7.96 29.12 -6.35
N LEU A 497 -9.12 29.77 -6.31
CA LEU A 497 -10.04 29.87 -7.47
C LEU A 497 -9.40 30.68 -8.60
N SER A 498 -8.65 31.74 -8.26
CA SER A 498 -7.83 32.48 -9.24
C SER A 498 -6.75 31.59 -9.88
N ASP A 499 -6.06 30.77 -9.10
CA ASP A 499 -5.09 29.80 -9.64
C ASP A 499 -5.79 28.75 -10.52
N ALA A 500 -6.92 28.20 -10.05
CA ALA A 500 -7.71 27.21 -10.78
C ALA A 500 -8.20 27.75 -12.14
N ALA A 501 -8.61 29.02 -12.21
CA ALA A 501 -9.03 29.68 -13.43
C ALA A 501 -7.92 29.77 -14.50
N THR A 502 -6.65 29.72 -14.10
CA THR A 502 -5.52 29.79 -15.03
C THR A 502 -4.94 28.41 -15.36
N VAL A 503 -4.79 27.55 -14.35
CA VAL A 503 -4.09 26.27 -14.46
C VAL A 503 -4.98 25.19 -15.07
N LEU A 504 -6.24 25.08 -14.63
CA LEU A 504 -7.11 23.97 -15.01
C LEU A 504 -7.49 24.00 -16.50
N PRO A 505 -7.96 25.12 -17.09
CA PRO A 505 -8.33 25.13 -18.50
C PRO A 505 -7.17 24.77 -19.46
N THR A 506 -5.93 25.04 -19.03
CA THR A 506 -4.74 24.91 -19.88
C THR A 506 -4.12 23.51 -19.84
N SER A 507 -4.21 22.82 -18.70
CA SER A 507 -3.39 21.62 -18.46
C SER A 507 -4.11 20.46 -17.74
N ALA A 508 -5.32 20.66 -17.24
CA ALA A 508 -6.06 19.61 -16.55
C ALA A 508 -6.61 18.55 -17.51
N THR A 509 -6.60 17.30 -17.04
CA THR A 509 -7.30 16.18 -17.67
C THR A 509 -8.82 16.33 -17.53
N LEU A 510 -9.60 15.56 -18.30
CA LEU A 510 -11.07 15.58 -18.17
C LEU A 510 -11.53 15.27 -16.73
N ARG A 511 -10.89 14.30 -16.07
CA ARG A 511 -11.21 13.90 -14.69
C ARG A 511 -10.93 15.02 -13.68
N GLU A 512 -9.82 15.73 -13.84
CA GLU A 512 -9.49 16.88 -12.99
C GLU A 512 -10.45 18.05 -13.23
N LEU A 513 -10.86 18.31 -14.48
CA LEU A 513 -11.85 19.33 -14.81
C LEU A 513 -13.21 19.01 -14.21
N LEU A 514 -13.66 17.76 -14.29
CA LEU A 514 -14.90 17.29 -13.68
C LEU A 514 -14.84 17.37 -12.15
N ALA A 515 -13.74 16.92 -11.53
CA ALA A 515 -13.56 17.06 -10.08
C ALA A 515 -13.58 18.54 -9.62
N GLY A 516 -13.02 19.44 -10.43
CA GLY A 516 -13.14 20.88 -10.21
C GLY A 516 -14.58 21.37 -10.31
N LEU A 517 -15.29 20.99 -11.37
CA LEU A 517 -16.70 21.36 -11.60
C LEU A 517 -17.62 20.85 -10.48
N ASP A 518 -17.45 19.60 -10.04
CA ASP A 518 -18.19 19.01 -8.93
C ASP A 518 -17.96 19.77 -7.62
N LEU A 519 -16.71 20.19 -7.36
CA LEU A 519 -16.41 21.02 -6.20
C LEU A 519 -17.11 22.38 -6.30
N LEU A 520 -17.12 23.02 -7.47
CA LEU A 520 -17.86 24.27 -7.69
C LEU A 520 -19.36 24.09 -7.48
N ASP A 521 -19.95 23.01 -7.97
CA ASP A 521 -21.38 22.71 -7.80
C ASP A 521 -21.73 22.46 -6.34
N ARG A 522 -20.88 21.73 -5.62
CA ARG A 522 -21.04 21.53 -4.17
C ARG A 522 -20.93 22.84 -3.40
N LEU A 523 -20.03 23.75 -3.78
CA LEU A 523 -19.93 25.09 -3.19
C LEU A 523 -21.20 25.92 -3.45
N ARG A 524 -21.70 25.95 -4.69
CA ARG A 524 -22.97 26.63 -5.05
C ARG A 524 -24.15 26.09 -4.27
N ALA A 525 -24.22 24.76 -4.12
CA ALA A 525 -25.30 24.08 -3.40
C ALA A 525 -25.19 24.20 -1.88
N GLY A 526 -24.10 24.77 -1.34
CA GLY A 526 -23.85 24.80 0.11
C GLY A 526 -23.58 23.42 0.72
N HIS A 527 -23.13 22.45 -0.09
CA HIS A 527 -22.79 21.09 0.34
C HIS A 527 -21.35 20.96 0.89
N VAL A 528 -20.69 22.09 1.15
CA VAL A 528 -19.38 22.17 1.78
C VAL A 528 -19.54 22.89 3.12
N PRO A 529 -19.38 22.20 4.27
CA PRO A 529 -19.57 22.83 5.57
C PRO A 529 -18.49 23.89 5.81
N GLY A 530 -18.91 25.09 6.26
CA GLY A 530 -18.00 26.16 6.67
C GLY A 530 -17.53 27.11 5.56
N THR A 531 -17.78 26.80 4.28
CA THR A 531 -17.55 27.72 3.15
C THR A 531 -18.87 27.98 2.43
N SER A 532 -19.27 29.25 2.38
CA SER A 532 -20.48 29.68 1.67
C SER A 532 -20.23 29.79 0.16
N GLY A 533 -21.29 29.67 -0.64
CA GLY A 533 -21.20 29.68 -2.10
C GLY A 533 -20.90 31.07 -2.71
N ASP A 534 -21.00 32.13 -1.91
CA ASP A 534 -20.64 33.52 -2.25
C ASP A 534 -19.16 33.69 -2.64
N VAL A 535 -18.28 32.77 -2.21
CA VAL A 535 -16.87 32.74 -2.68
C VAL A 535 -16.75 32.59 -4.20
N LEU A 536 -17.80 32.15 -4.89
CA LEU A 536 -17.81 32.01 -6.34
C LEU A 536 -18.19 33.30 -7.07
N ASP A 537 -18.69 34.33 -6.38
CA ASP A 537 -19.13 35.59 -6.99
C ASP A 537 -17.98 36.36 -7.66
N GLY A 538 -16.74 36.15 -7.20
CA GLY A 538 -15.53 36.69 -7.82
C GLY A 538 -15.14 36.00 -9.15
N HIS A 539 -15.69 34.81 -9.42
CA HIS A 539 -15.34 33.95 -10.55
C HIS A 539 -16.58 33.44 -11.33
N PRO A 540 -17.46 34.33 -11.83
CA PRO A 540 -18.75 33.94 -12.39
C PRO A 540 -18.64 33.12 -13.69
N SER A 541 -17.52 33.23 -14.42
CA SER A 541 -17.30 32.49 -15.68
C SER A 541 -16.57 31.16 -15.51
N LEU A 542 -16.04 30.85 -14.33
CA LEU A 542 -15.11 29.74 -14.13
C LEU A 542 -15.72 28.39 -14.51
N ALA A 543 -16.94 28.07 -14.07
CA ALA A 543 -17.57 26.80 -14.46
C ALA A 543 -17.74 26.68 -15.97
N ARG A 544 -18.20 27.74 -16.64
CA ARG A 544 -18.35 27.74 -18.11
C ARG A 544 -17.01 27.55 -18.82
N GLU A 545 -15.93 28.12 -18.29
CA GLU A 545 -14.57 27.96 -18.82
C GLU A 545 -14.06 26.53 -18.63
N LEU A 546 -14.25 25.93 -17.45
CA LEU A 546 -13.89 24.53 -17.18
C LEU A 546 -14.72 23.55 -18.02
N GLU A 547 -16.00 23.81 -18.22
CA GLU A 547 -16.87 23.01 -19.11
C GLU A 547 -16.41 23.10 -20.56
N THR A 548 -16.03 24.30 -21.02
CA THR A 548 -15.46 24.50 -22.37
C THR A 548 -14.15 23.73 -22.54
N ALA A 549 -13.28 23.76 -21.52
CA ALA A 549 -12.04 23.00 -21.49
C ALA A 549 -12.30 21.48 -21.46
N ALA A 550 -13.30 21.03 -20.69
CA ALA A 550 -13.67 19.62 -20.58
C ALA A 550 -14.13 19.05 -21.94
N VAL A 551 -14.96 19.79 -22.66
CA VAL A 551 -15.37 19.43 -24.03
C VAL A 551 -14.17 19.38 -24.98
N ALA A 552 -13.17 20.27 -24.80
CA ALA A 552 -11.96 20.25 -25.63
C ALA A 552 -11.05 19.05 -25.35
N GLN A 553 -11.08 18.47 -24.14
CA GLN A 553 -10.29 17.29 -23.78
C GLN A 553 -10.84 15.97 -24.35
N LEU A 554 -12.09 15.94 -24.83
CA LEU A 554 -12.72 14.74 -25.37
C LEU A 554 -11.96 14.12 -26.54
N ASP A 555 -11.39 14.95 -27.42
CA ASP A 555 -10.62 14.47 -28.57
C ASP A 555 -9.36 13.69 -28.13
N GLY A 556 -8.80 14.03 -26.97
CA GLY A 556 -7.65 13.34 -26.36
C GLY A 556 -7.97 11.93 -25.85
N LEU A 557 -9.26 11.64 -25.62
CA LEU A 557 -9.70 10.33 -25.11
C LEU A 557 -9.88 9.28 -26.21
N ALA A 558 -9.78 9.63 -27.50
CA ALA A 558 -10.02 8.70 -28.60
C ALA A 558 -9.20 7.41 -28.52
N GLY A 559 -8.01 7.45 -27.92
CA GLY A 559 -7.13 6.29 -27.72
C GLY A 559 -7.14 5.67 -26.32
N SER A 560 -7.98 6.16 -25.40
CA SER A 560 -7.97 5.68 -24.00
C SER A 560 -8.56 4.27 -23.88
N GLU A 561 -7.95 3.46 -23.02
CA GLU A 561 -8.46 2.16 -22.60
C GLU A 561 -8.79 2.13 -21.09
N ASP A 562 -8.78 3.28 -20.41
CA ASP A 562 -9.14 3.41 -18.99
C ASP A 562 -10.67 3.51 -18.82
N VAL A 563 -11.23 2.67 -17.95
CA VAL A 563 -12.66 2.66 -17.60
C VAL A 563 -13.07 3.96 -16.90
N ALA A 564 -12.17 4.62 -16.15
CA ALA A 564 -12.44 5.89 -15.51
C ALA A 564 -12.73 7.01 -16.53
N ASP A 565 -12.03 7.02 -17.67
CA ASP A 565 -12.26 7.97 -18.74
C ASP A 565 -13.62 7.73 -19.44
N ALA A 566 -14.03 6.46 -19.58
CA ALA A 566 -15.37 6.12 -20.08
C ALA A 566 -16.50 6.64 -19.18
N ARG A 567 -16.31 6.62 -17.85
CA ARG A 567 -17.28 7.18 -16.89
C ARG A 567 -17.33 8.71 -17.00
N ALA A 568 -16.16 9.35 -17.09
CA ALA A 568 -16.03 10.80 -17.23
C ALA A 568 -16.78 11.36 -18.46
N LEU A 569 -16.87 10.59 -19.56
CA LEU A 569 -17.65 10.98 -20.75
C LEU A 569 -19.14 11.17 -20.46
N VAL A 570 -19.73 10.29 -19.66
CA VAL A 570 -21.15 10.39 -19.30
C VAL A 570 -21.38 11.45 -18.25
N GLU A 571 -20.50 11.52 -17.26
CA GLU A 571 -20.53 12.56 -16.24
C GLU A 571 -20.54 13.96 -16.86
N LEU A 572 -19.69 14.21 -17.87
CA LEU A 572 -19.71 15.45 -18.64
C LEU A 572 -21.04 15.68 -19.37
N GLY A 573 -21.60 14.63 -19.99
CA GLY A 573 -22.87 14.73 -20.71
C GLY A 573 -24.09 14.96 -19.82
N GLN A 574 -24.06 14.50 -18.57
CA GLN A 574 -25.16 14.71 -17.62
C GLN A 574 -25.19 16.14 -17.06
N ARG A 575 -24.18 16.96 -17.33
CA ARG A 575 -24.15 18.34 -16.87
C ARG A 575 -25.12 19.21 -17.68
N PRO A 576 -25.99 19.99 -17.01
CA PRO A 576 -27.11 20.70 -17.67
C PRO A 576 -26.67 21.83 -18.61
N GLU A 577 -25.49 22.42 -18.38
CA GLU A 577 -24.97 23.55 -19.17
C GLU A 577 -24.05 23.08 -20.33
N VAL A 578 -23.70 21.80 -20.36
CA VAL A 578 -22.78 21.22 -21.34
C VAL A 578 -23.57 20.64 -22.52
N HIS A 579 -24.23 21.52 -23.26
CA HIS A 579 -24.99 21.15 -24.45
C HIS A 579 -24.58 22.01 -25.65
N GLY A 580 -24.26 21.37 -26.78
CA GLY A 580 -23.90 22.10 -27.99
C GLY A 580 -23.33 21.24 -29.11
N LEU A 581 -23.31 21.82 -30.32
CA LEU A 581 -22.87 21.16 -31.57
C LEU A 581 -21.46 20.55 -31.48
N ARG A 582 -20.58 21.14 -30.65
CA ARG A 582 -19.21 20.63 -30.45
C ARG A 582 -19.18 19.32 -29.66
N LEU A 583 -19.92 19.23 -28.56
CA LEU A 583 -20.01 17.99 -27.76
C LEU A 583 -20.60 16.87 -28.62
N GLU A 584 -21.69 17.14 -29.35
CA GLU A 584 -22.29 16.17 -30.27
C GLU A 584 -21.30 15.70 -31.35
N ALA A 585 -20.55 16.62 -31.96
CA ALA A 585 -19.56 16.30 -32.98
C ALA A 585 -18.40 15.45 -32.41
N CYS A 586 -17.89 15.79 -31.23
CA CYS A 586 -16.84 15.02 -30.54
C CYS A 586 -17.34 13.63 -30.16
N LEU A 587 -18.51 13.51 -29.51
CA LEU A 587 -19.09 12.22 -29.16
C LEU A 587 -19.39 11.35 -30.39
N ARG A 588 -19.81 11.94 -31.50
CA ARG A 588 -19.96 11.21 -32.76
C ARG A 588 -18.62 10.67 -33.27
N THR A 589 -17.60 11.52 -33.30
CA THR A 589 -16.26 11.11 -33.74
C THR A 589 -15.69 10.01 -32.83
N LEU A 590 -15.83 10.13 -31.51
CA LEU A 590 -15.42 9.08 -30.57
C LEU A 590 -16.19 7.78 -30.75
N ALA A 591 -17.50 7.85 -30.98
CA ALA A 591 -18.34 6.67 -31.20
C ALA A 591 -18.01 5.94 -32.53
N ASP A 592 -17.44 6.64 -33.51
CA ASP A 592 -17.15 6.09 -34.84
C ASP A 592 -15.68 5.69 -35.02
N THR A 593 -14.73 6.42 -34.42
CA THR A 593 -13.29 6.23 -34.61
C THR A 593 -12.49 5.98 -33.33
N GLY A 594 -13.12 6.06 -32.15
CA GLY A 594 -12.46 5.83 -30.87
C GLY A 594 -12.06 4.37 -30.65
N ALA A 595 -11.17 4.15 -29.68
CA ALA A 595 -10.87 2.83 -29.15
C ALA A 595 -12.17 2.16 -28.68
N PRO A 596 -12.30 0.81 -28.78
CA PRO A 596 -13.57 0.12 -28.55
C PRO A 596 -14.29 0.52 -27.26
N LEU A 597 -13.55 0.68 -26.15
CA LEU A 597 -14.08 1.12 -24.86
C LEU A 597 -14.70 2.52 -24.93
N ILE A 598 -13.97 3.48 -25.48
CA ILE A 598 -14.42 4.87 -25.61
C ILE A 598 -15.54 5.02 -26.65
N ALA A 599 -15.50 4.23 -27.73
CA ALA A 599 -16.55 4.19 -28.73
C ALA A 599 -17.89 3.70 -28.14
N GLY A 600 -17.85 2.67 -27.27
CA GLY A 600 -19.02 2.21 -26.54
C GLY A 600 -19.55 3.25 -25.54
N ALA A 601 -18.66 3.85 -24.76
CA ALA A 601 -19.03 4.91 -23.81
C ALA A 601 -19.64 6.14 -24.51
N ALA A 602 -19.04 6.59 -25.62
CA ALA A 602 -19.56 7.71 -26.41
C ALA A 602 -20.91 7.38 -27.07
N GLY A 603 -21.10 6.13 -27.54
CA GLY A 603 -22.40 5.66 -28.03
C GLY A 603 -23.49 5.72 -26.96
N ALA A 604 -23.18 5.28 -25.74
CA ALA A 604 -24.06 5.35 -24.59
C ALA A 604 -24.38 6.80 -24.16
N ALA A 605 -23.36 7.66 -24.10
CA ALA A 605 -23.53 9.09 -23.80
C ALA A 605 -24.46 9.79 -24.79
N ARG A 606 -24.38 9.46 -26.09
CA ARG A 606 -25.27 10.02 -27.13
C ARG A 606 -26.73 9.63 -26.94
N VAL A 607 -27.01 8.44 -26.43
CA VAL A 607 -28.38 8.01 -26.10
C VAL A 607 -28.87 8.72 -24.84
N LEU A 608 -28.06 8.78 -23.78
CA LEU A 608 -28.40 9.52 -22.55
C LEU A 608 -28.72 10.99 -22.81
N LEU A 609 -28.01 11.60 -23.76
CA LEU A 609 -28.20 12.99 -24.19
C LEU A 609 -29.37 13.19 -25.16
N GLY A 610 -30.08 12.12 -25.55
CA GLY A 610 -31.19 12.19 -26.51
C GLY A 610 -30.77 12.50 -27.95
N LEU A 611 -29.47 12.40 -28.28
CA LEU A 611 -28.93 12.68 -29.63
C LEU A 611 -29.20 11.54 -30.61
N VAL A 612 -29.41 10.33 -30.09
CA VAL A 612 -29.63 9.09 -30.85
C VAL A 612 -30.66 8.23 -30.13
N PRO A 613 -31.60 7.56 -30.82
CA PRO A 613 -32.56 6.66 -30.17
C PRO A 613 -31.87 5.44 -29.53
N PRO A 614 -32.38 4.93 -28.39
CA PRO A 614 -31.78 3.79 -27.68
C PRO A 614 -31.61 2.53 -28.55
N ALA A 615 -32.56 2.26 -29.45
CA ALA A 615 -32.50 1.13 -30.37
C ALA A 615 -31.23 1.12 -31.25
N ALA A 616 -30.73 2.28 -31.67
CA ALA A 616 -29.53 2.36 -32.52
C ALA A 616 -28.24 1.98 -31.76
N LEU A 617 -28.21 2.19 -30.44
CA LEU A 617 -27.13 1.67 -29.58
C LEU A 617 -27.23 0.15 -29.46
N GLY A 618 -28.44 -0.37 -29.24
CA GLY A 618 -28.71 -1.81 -29.22
C GLY A 618 -28.25 -2.52 -30.50
N GLU A 619 -28.59 -1.99 -31.67
CA GLU A 619 -28.15 -2.51 -32.98
C GLU A 619 -26.62 -2.50 -33.13
N ARG A 620 -25.96 -1.44 -32.66
CA ARG A 620 -24.49 -1.35 -32.68
C ARG A 620 -23.86 -2.40 -31.77
N VAL A 621 -24.39 -2.63 -30.57
CA VAL A 621 -23.92 -3.69 -29.66
C VAL A 621 -24.18 -5.08 -30.27
N ALA A 622 -25.36 -5.31 -30.85
CA ALA A 622 -25.69 -6.56 -31.54
C ALA A 622 -24.72 -6.84 -32.70
N SER A 623 -24.31 -5.82 -33.46
CA SER A 623 -23.30 -5.95 -34.52
C SER A 623 -21.93 -6.39 -34.00
N TRP A 624 -21.57 -6.02 -32.76
CA TRP A 624 -20.33 -6.50 -32.14
C TRP A 624 -20.43 -7.96 -31.75
N VAL A 625 -21.61 -8.42 -31.30
CA VAL A 625 -21.88 -9.83 -31.01
C VAL A 625 -21.81 -10.67 -32.29
N ASP A 626 -22.45 -10.20 -33.37
CA ASP A 626 -22.39 -10.85 -34.69
C ASP A 626 -20.96 -10.99 -35.20
N GLY A 627 -20.20 -9.90 -35.13
CA GLY A 627 -18.82 -9.82 -35.62
C GLY A 627 -17.79 -10.55 -34.77
N ALA A 628 -18.12 -11.01 -33.56
CA ALA A 628 -17.21 -11.62 -32.58
C ALA A 628 -16.80 -13.07 -32.91
N SER A 629 -16.59 -13.39 -34.18
CA SER A 629 -16.12 -14.71 -34.65
C SER A 629 -14.59 -14.87 -34.57
N THR A 630 -13.84 -13.78 -34.42
CA THR A 630 -12.37 -13.79 -34.26
C THR A 630 -11.93 -13.24 -32.89
N PRO A 631 -10.72 -13.60 -32.41
CA PRO A 631 -10.18 -13.09 -31.15
C PRO A 631 -10.17 -11.55 -31.07
N GLU A 632 -9.79 -10.87 -32.16
CA GLU A 632 -9.71 -9.41 -32.22
C GLU A 632 -11.10 -8.79 -32.05
N ARG A 633 -12.11 -9.38 -32.69
CA ARG A 633 -13.49 -8.91 -32.63
C ARG A 633 -14.17 -9.23 -31.30
N ARG A 634 -13.83 -10.35 -30.65
CA ARG A 634 -14.20 -10.62 -29.25
C ARG A 634 -13.62 -9.57 -28.29
N GLY A 635 -12.39 -9.12 -28.53
CA GLY A 635 -11.79 -8.00 -27.79
C GLY A 635 -12.50 -6.66 -28.00
N VAL A 636 -13.05 -6.41 -29.20
CA VAL A 636 -13.91 -5.24 -29.49
C VAL A 636 -15.24 -5.37 -28.76
N LEU A 637 -15.88 -6.54 -28.80
CA LEU A 637 -17.12 -6.82 -28.06
C LEU A 637 -16.94 -6.58 -26.56
N ARG A 638 -15.92 -7.22 -25.94
CA ARG A 638 -15.64 -7.09 -24.51
C ARG A 638 -15.43 -5.62 -24.11
N ARG A 639 -14.52 -4.92 -24.78
CA ARG A 639 -14.17 -3.53 -24.43
C ARG A 639 -15.27 -2.54 -24.77
N GLY A 640 -15.92 -2.68 -25.92
CA GLY A 640 -17.07 -1.86 -26.31
C GLY A 640 -18.24 -1.99 -25.35
N LEU A 641 -18.60 -3.22 -24.99
CA LEU A 641 -19.66 -3.47 -24.01
C LEU A 641 -19.27 -3.00 -22.61
N THR A 642 -18.00 -3.15 -22.20
CA THR A 642 -17.47 -2.56 -20.95
C THR A 642 -17.63 -1.05 -20.95
N GLY A 643 -17.34 -0.39 -22.06
CA GLY A 643 -17.53 1.05 -22.24
C GLY A 643 -19.00 1.47 -22.09
N VAL A 644 -19.93 0.76 -22.74
CA VAL A 644 -21.38 0.99 -22.60
C VAL A 644 -21.84 0.79 -21.16
N LEU A 645 -21.39 -0.28 -20.50
CA LEU A 645 -21.74 -0.64 -19.12
C LEU A 645 -21.18 0.35 -18.09
N ALA A 646 -19.93 0.80 -18.28
CA ALA A 646 -19.28 1.78 -17.43
C ALA A 646 -19.93 3.17 -17.57
N ALA A 647 -20.32 3.54 -18.79
CA ALA A 647 -20.95 4.80 -19.11
C ALA A 647 -22.42 4.85 -18.68
N ALA A 648 -23.21 3.83 -19.00
CA ALA A 648 -24.66 3.89 -18.85
C ALA A 648 -25.27 2.53 -18.47
N GLY A 649 -24.86 1.99 -17.32
CA GLY A 649 -25.52 0.84 -16.70
C GLY A 649 -27.06 0.92 -16.69
N PRO A 650 -27.69 2.08 -16.36
CA PRO A 650 -29.14 2.23 -16.40
C PRO A 650 -29.78 2.19 -17.81
N LEU A 651 -29.05 2.52 -18.89
CA LEU A 651 -29.63 2.45 -20.25
C LEU A 651 -29.90 1.01 -20.67
N LEU A 652 -29.09 0.07 -20.20
CA LEU A 652 -29.30 -1.37 -20.44
C LEU A 652 -30.45 -1.94 -19.60
N GLU A 653 -31.11 -1.12 -18.77
CA GLU A 653 -32.36 -1.46 -18.07
C GLU A 653 -33.59 -1.14 -18.94
N THR A 654 -33.43 -0.39 -20.05
CA THR A 654 -34.53 -0.05 -20.95
C THR A 654 -34.77 -1.16 -21.98
N PRO A 655 -36.01 -1.67 -22.14
CA PRO A 655 -36.32 -2.73 -23.11
C PRO A 655 -35.88 -2.38 -24.53
N GLU A 656 -35.96 -1.11 -24.94
CA GLU A 656 -35.65 -0.63 -26.28
C GLU A 656 -34.15 -0.69 -26.63
N ALA A 657 -33.27 -0.41 -25.66
CA ALA A 657 -31.81 -0.50 -25.87
C ALA A 657 -31.31 -1.94 -25.79
N LEU A 658 -31.96 -2.75 -24.95
CA LEU A 658 -31.53 -4.12 -24.64
C LEU A 658 -32.09 -5.15 -25.64
N THR A 659 -33.26 -4.91 -26.24
CA THR A 659 -33.93 -5.86 -27.16
C THR A 659 -33.03 -6.38 -28.29
N PRO A 660 -32.30 -5.54 -29.05
CA PRO A 660 -31.43 -6.06 -30.12
C PRO A 660 -30.30 -6.96 -29.61
N LEU A 661 -29.79 -6.71 -28.40
CA LEU A 661 -28.80 -7.58 -27.75
C LEU A 661 -29.45 -8.89 -27.28
N LEU A 662 -30.65 -8.82 -26.70
CA LEU A 662 -31.44 -9.98 -26.26
C LEU A 662 -31.78 -10.90 -27.42
N ASP A 663 -32.40 -10.37 -28.47
CA ASP A 663 -32.73 -11.09 -29.71
C ASP A 663 -31.51 -11.81 -30.26
N ARG A 664 -30.33 -11.16 -30.19
CA ARG A 664 -29.11 -11.73 -30.72
C ARG A 664 -28.58 -12.88 -29.86
N VAL A 665 -28.48 -12.71 -28.55
CA VAL A 665 -28.00 -13.75 -27.62
C VAL A 665 -28.96 -14.95 -27.60
N GLU A 666 -30.27 -14.69 -27.72
CA GLU A 666 -31.33 -15.71 -27.85
C GLU A 666 -31.22 -16.48 -29.16
N GLY A 667 -30.97 -15.80 -30.28
CA GLY A 667 -30.94 -16.39 -31.63
C GLY A 667 -29.63 -17.10 -32.03
N LEU A 668 -28.56 -17.00 -31.24
CA LEU A 668 -27.29 -17.68 -31.55
C LEU A 668 -27.42 -19.21 -31.46
N ALA A 669 -26.68 -19.95 -32.28
CA ALA A 669 -26.48 -21.39 -32.06
C ALA A 669 -25.63 -21.60 -30.79
N ASP A 670 -25.82 -22.73 -30.08
CA ASP A 670 -25.14 -22.97 -28.79
C ASP A 670 -23.62 -22.86 -28.87
N ARG A 671 -23.03 -23.42 -29.94
CA ARG A 671 -21.58 -23.33 -30.20
C ARG A 671 -21.13 -21.88 -30.37
N ASP A 672 -21.86 -21.11 -31.17
CA ASP A 672 -21.56 -19.70 -31.42
C ASP A 672 -21.70 -18.83 -30.16
N PHE A 673 -22.66 -19.16 -29.31
CA PHE A 673 -22.84 -18.54 -28.01
C PHE A 673 -21.68 -18.84 -27.06
N LEU A 674 -21.29 -20.11 -26.92
CA LEU A 674 -20.19 -20.54 -26.05
C LEU A 674 -18.84 -19.93 -26.47
N GLU A 675 -18.59 -19.77 -27.77
CA GLU A 675 -17.37 -19.09 -28.27
C GLU A 675 -17.32 -17.59 -27.91
N ARG A 676 -18.48 -16.93 -27.73
CA ARG A 676 -18.60 -15.50 -27.40
C ARG A 676 -18.79 -15.24 -25.91
N LEU A 677 -19.13 -16.28 -25.14
CA LEU A 677 -19.49 -16.19 -23.73
C LEU A 677 -18.42 -15.53 -22.85
N PRO A 678 -17.10 -15.83 -22.95
CA PRO A 678 -16.10 -15.18 -22.10
C PRO A 678 -16.00 -13.66 -22.32
N ALA A 679 -16.15 -13.20 -23.58
CA ALA A 679 -16.14 -11.78 -23.92
C ALA A 679 -17.38 -11.05 -23.39
N LEU A 680 -18.56 -11.69 -23.48
CA LEU A 680 -19.82 -11.19 -22.93
C LEU A 680 -19.74 -11.10 -21.40
N ARG A 681 -19.36 -12.21 -20.75
CA ARG A 681 -19.25 -12.30 -19.29
C ARG A 681 -18.21 -11.35 -18.73
N GLY A 682 -17.04 -11.25 -19.37
CA GLY A 682 -15.99 -10.33 -18.96
C GLY A 682 -16.40 -8.86 -19.03
N ALA A 683 -17.30 -8.46 -19.94
CA ALA A 683 -17.83 -7.10 -19.95
C ALA A 683 -18.73 -6.82 -18.73
N PHE A 684 -19.59 -7.76 -18.34
CA PHE A 684 -20.50 -7.61 -17.19
C PHE A 684 -19.79 -7.64 -15.82
N THR A 685 -18.52 -8.04 -15.74
CA THR A 685 -17.75 -7.90 -14.49
C THR A 685 -17.41 -6.45 -14.12
N SER A 686 -17.49 -5.49 -15.06
CA SER A 686 -17.22 -4.08 -14.76
C SER A 686 -18.37 -3.38 -14.01
N VAL A 687 -19.51 -4.06 -13.83
CA VAL A 687 -20.70 -3.56 -13.14
C VAL A 687 -20.98 -4.38 -11.87
N GLY A 688 -21.44 -3.70 -10.82
CA GLY A 688 -21.70 -4.32 -9.53
C GLY A 688 -22.91 -5.28 -9.53
N PRO A 689 -23.06 -6.13 -8.49
CA PRO A 689 -24.10 -7.16 -8.42
C PRO A 689 -25.52 -6.63 -8.62
N ALA A 690 -25.82 -5.47 -8.05
CA ALA A 690 -27.15 -4.84 -8.16
C ALA A 690 -27.53 -4.48 -9.61
N ALA A 691 -26.57 -4.10 -10.45
CA ALA A 691 -26.84 -3.79 -11.86
C ALA A 691 -27.07 -5.07 -12.67
N ARG A 692 -26.32 -6.15 -12.38
CA ARG A 692 -26.51 -7.46 -13.03
C ARG A 692 -27.87 -8.07 -12.69
N ALA A 693 -28.29 -7.98 -11.43
CA ALA A 693 -29.60 -8.44 -10.98
C ALA A 693 -30.78 -7.71 -11.66
N ARG A 694 -30.62 -6.41 -11.97
CA ARG A 694 -31.65 -5.65 -12.70
C ARG A 694 -31.75 -6.04 -14.18
N VAL A 695 -30.62 -6.30 -14.84
CA VAL A 695 -30.62 -6.85 -16.22
C VAL A 695 -31.28 -8.23 -16.24
N LEU A 696 -31.04 -9.06 -15.21
CA LEU A 696 -31.68 -10.36 -15.06
C LEU A 696 -33.21 -10.23 -14.97
N ALA A 697 -33.72 -9.27 -14.19
CA ALA A 697 -35.17 -9.06 -14.05
C ALA A 697 -35.86 -8.71 -15.40
N VAL A 698 -35.20 -7.93 -16.26
CA VAL A 698 -35.72 -7.61 -17.61
C VAL A 698 -35.75 -8.84 -18.51
N VAL A 699 -34.76 -9.73 -18.39
CA VAL A 699 -34.72 -11.02 -19.11
C VAL A 699 -35.83 -11.96 -18.63
N GLU A 700 -36.06 -12.04 -17.32
CA GLU A 700 -37.14 -12.86 -16.71
C GLU A 700 -38.54 -12.39 -17.14
N GLU A 701 -38.78 -11.08 -17.14
CA GLU A 701 -40.05 -10.49 -17.58
C GLU A 701 -40.33 -10.80 -19.05
N ARG A 702 -39.29 -10.75 -19.90
CA ARG A 702 -39.39 -11.01 -21.34
C ARG A 702 -39.56 -12.49 -21.69
N THR A 703 -38.86 -13.38 -20.99
CA THR A 703 -38.88 -14.82 -21.28
C THR A 703 -40.05 -15.54 -20.61
N GLY A 704 -40.65 -14.94 -19.59
CA GLY A 704 -41.73 -15.56 -18.80
C GLY A 704 -41.27 -16.69 -17.88
N GLU A 705 -39.97 -17.00 -17.89
CA GLU A 705 -39.31 -17.97 -17.01
C GLU A 705 -38.65 -17.20 -15.87
N ARG A 706 -39.05 -17.47 -14.62
CA ARG A 706 -38.24 -17.06 -13.46
C ARG A 706 -36.94 -17.85 -13.49
N VAL A 707 -35.82 -17.15 -13.48
CA VAL A 707 -34.48 -17.73 -13.57
C VAL A 707 -34.04 -18.36 -12.22
N ASP A 708 -34.87 -18.25 -11.18
CA ASP A 708 -34.63 -18.69 -9.80
C ASP A 708 -35.42 -19.93 -9.30
N ALA A 709 -36.05 -20.74 -10.15
CA ALA A 709 -36.75 -21.94 -9.68
C ALA A 709 -35.86 -23.21 -9.71
N VAL A 710 -35.06 -23.45 -8.66
CA VAL A 710 -34.88 -24.83 -8.18
C VAL A 710 -36.00 -25.06 -7.17
N GLY A 711 -37.05 -25.78 -7.59
CA GLY A 711 -37.90 -26.44 -6.61
C GLY A 711 -37.02 -27.43 -5.85
N ALA A 712 -37.07 -27.39 -4.51
CA ALA A 712 -36.46 -28.43 -3.69
C ALA A 712 -36.85 -29.82 -4.26
N PRO A 713 -35.91 -30.78 -4.38
CA PRO A 713 -36.26 -32.10 -4.88
C PRO A 713 -37.38 -32.69 -4.02
N ASP A 714 -38.34 -33.34 -4.67
CA ASP A 714 -39.46 -34.01 -4.02
C ASP A 714 -38.92 -34.86 -2.85
N PRO A 715 -39.36 -34.64 -1.59
CA PRO A 715 -38.92 -35.40 -0.44
C PRO A 715 -39.01 -36.92 -0.64
N GLU A 716 -39.96 -37.39 -1.45
CA GLU A 716 -40.10 -38.81 -1.79
C GLU A 716 -38.95 -39.31 -2.68
N LEU A 717 -38.52 -38.52 -3.68
CA LEU A 717 -37.39 -38.87 -4.54
C LEU A 717 -36.06 -38.84 -3.76
N LEU A 718 -35.95 -37.90 -2.81
CA LEU A 718 -34.80 -37.78 -1.91
C LEU A 718 -34.70 -38.99 -0.98
N ALA A 719 -35.83 -39.49 -0.47
CA ALA A 719 -35.89 -40.72 0.31
C ALA A 719 -35.47 -41.95 -0.53
N VAL A 720 -35.92 -42.05 -1.78
CA VAL A 720 -35.54 -43.14 -2.70
C VAL A 720 -34.04 -43.13 -2.99
N TRP A 721 -33.42 -41.95 -3.16
CA TRP A 721 -31.98 -41.84 -3.36
C TRP A 721 -31.19 -42.21 -2.11
N LEU A 722 -31.66 -41.81 -0.93
CA LEU A 722 -31.06 -42.19 0.35
C LEU A 722 -31.15 -43.70 0.60
N GLU A 723 -32.26 -44.34 0.22
CA GLU A 723 -32.41 -45.79 0.27
C GLU A 723 -31.45 -46.49 -0.70
N ALA A 724 -31.31 -45.98 -1.92
CA ALA A 724 -30.37 -46.52 -2.90
C ALA A 724 -28.92 -46.36 -2.45
N GLU A 725 -28.58 -45.25 -1.79
CA GLU A 725 -27.25 -45.00 -1.25
C GLU A 725 -26.94 -45.91 -0.05
N HIS A 726 -27.90 -46.10 0.87
CA HIS A 726 -27.75 -47.07 1.95
C HIS A 726 -27.61 -48.50 1.42
N ALA A 727 -28.39 -48.88 0.40
CA ALA A 727 -28.28 -50.19 -0.24
C ALA A 727 -26.91 -50.38 -0.91
N ALA A 728 -26.35 -49.33 -1.53
CA ALA A 728 -25.01 -49.36 -2.10
C ALA A 728 -23.92 -49.48 -1.01
N VAL A 729 -24.06 -48.76 0.10
CA VAL A 729 -23.14 -48.86 1.24
C VAL A 729 -23.20 -50.25 1.89
N ASP A 730 -24.39 -50.83 2.03
CA ASP A 730 -24.56 -52.18 2.56
C ASP A 730 -24.03 -53.25 1.60
N ALA A 731 -24.18 -53.06 0.28
CA ALA A 731 -23.55 -53.91 -0.72
C ALA A 731 -22.02 -53.82 -0.65
N LEU A 732 -21.45 -52.61 -0.53
CA LEU A 732 -20.02 -52.40 -0.36
C LEU A 732 -19.51 -53.01 0.97
N ARG A 733 -20.30 -52.95 2.04
CA ARG A 733 -20.01 -53.58 3.34
C ARG A 733 -20.03 -55.10 3.24
N ALA A 734 -21.01 -55.68 2.56
CA ALA A 734 -21.13 -57.12 2.32
C ALA A 734 -19.97 -57.67 1.46
N HIS A 735 -19.43 -56.85 0.56
CA HIS A 735 -18.27 -57.18 -0.26
C HIS A 735 -16.92 -56.79 0.36
N GLY A 736 -16.91 -56.25 1.58
CA GLY A 736 -15.68 -55.86 2.29
C GLY A 736 -14.89 -54.73 1.63
N LEU A 737 -15.56 -53.91 0.81
CA LEU A 737 -14.93 -52.84 0.02
C LEU A 737 -14.96 -51.47 0.72
N LEU A 738 -15.50 -51.38 1.94
CA LEU A 738 -15.42 -50.16 2.75
C LEU A 738 -14.05 -50.09 3.45
N PRO A 739 -13.32 -48.96 3.36
CA PRO A 739 -11.99 -48.83 3.94
C PRO A 739 -12.05 -48.96 5.47
N HIS A 740 -11.27 -49.90 6.03
CA HIS A 740 -11.06 -50.00 7.48
C HIS A 740 -10.28 -48.78 8.00
N ARG A 741 -10.99 -47.81 8.58
CA ARG A 741 -10.36 -46.83 9.47
C ARG A 741 -10.06 -47.50 10.81
N SER A 742 -8.80 -47.86 11.01
CA SER A 742 -8.23 -48.21 12.32
C SER A 742 -8.37 -47.02 13.27
N MET A 743 -9.41 -46.99 14.10
CA MET A 743 -9.46 -46.14 15.27
C MET A 743 -8.74 -46.83 16.42
N ALA A 744 -7.60 -46.27 16.84
CA ALA A 744 -6.99 -46.59 18.12
C ALA A 744 -7.92 -46.11 19.24
N SER A 745 -8.17 -47.00 20.19
CA SER A 745 -9.07 -46.88 21.33
C SER A 745 -8.69 -45.75 22.29
N ALA A 746 -9.68 -44.98 22.73
CA ALA A 746 -9.66 -44.34 24.04
C ALA A 746 -11.03 -44.55 24.71
N ASP A 747 -10.95 -45.09 25.91
CA ASP A 747 -12.01 -45.65 26.73
C ASP A 747 -13.16 -44.70 27.07
N ALA A 748 -14.32 -45.34 27.23
CA ALA A 748 -15.49 -44.79 27.87
C ALA A 748 -15.29 -44.61 29.38
N GLY A 749 -15.47 -43.38 29.85
CA GLY A 749 -15.92 -43.03 31.20
C GLY A 749 -16.74 -41.76 31.04
N GLY A 750 -18.07 -41.83 30.96
CA GLY A 750 -18.93 -42.06 32.11
C GLY A 750 -19.26 -40.70 32.72
N LEU A 751 -20.48 -40.19 32.50
CA LEU A 751 -21.22 -39.34 33.45
C LEU A 751 -22.65 -39.12 32.94
N SER A 752 -23.56 -39.74 33.67
CA SER A 752 -24.98 -39.49 33.72
C SER A 752 -25.31 -38.06 34.14
N VAL A 753 -26.35 -37.48 33.55
CA VAL A 753 -27.26 -36.58 34.27
C VAL A 753 -28.69 -36.97 33.91
N GLY A 754 -29.44 -37.42 34.91
CA GLY A 754 -30.88 -37.63 34.84
C GLY A 754 -31.64 -36.52 35.59
N ALA A 755 -32.97 -36.62 35.44
CA ALA A 755 -34.03 -35.98 36.24
C ALA A 755 -34.21 -34.45 36.04
N ASP A 756 -35.41 -33.86 35.99
CA ASP A 756 -36.75 -34.37 36.29
C ASP A 756 -37.84 -33.37 35.84
N GLY A 757 -39.08 -33.88 35.76
CA GLY A 757 -40.35 -33.14 35.89
C GLY A 757 -40.91 -32.47 34.61
N GLY A 758 -42.11 -32.74 34.09
CA GLY A 758 -43.28 -33.46 34.60
C GLY A 758 -44.53 -32.57 34.47
N ASN A 759 -45.47 -32.93 33.57
CA ASN A 759 -46.93 -32.88 33.84
C ASN A 759 -47.79 -33.41 32.68
N GLY A 760 -48.71 -34.34 32.98
CA GLY A 760 -50.09 -34.25 32.47
C GLY A 760 -50.59 -35.24 31.42
N LEU A 761 -50.75 -36.52 31.81
CA LEU A 761 -51.63 -37.59 31.27
C LEU A 761 -53.12 -37.19 31.08
N PRO A 762 -54.07 -38.08 30.66
CA PRO A 762 -54.06 -39.19 29.66
C PRO A 762 -55.39 -39.31 28.83
N ALA A 763 -55.46 -40.26 27.88
CA ALA A 763 -56.45 -41.37 27.90
C ALA A 763 -56.51 -42.19 26.58
N THR A 764 -56.18 -43.50 26.70
CA THR A 764 -56.87 -44.70 26.15
C THR A 764 -57.14 -44.82 24.63
N GLY A 765 -56.90 -45.95 23.96
CA GLY A 765 -56.76 -47.32 24.44
C GLY A 765 -56.42 -48.32 23.32
N GLN A 766 -56.20 -49.55 23.77
CA GLN A 766 -55.59 -50.70 23.12
C GLN A 766 -56.38 -51.28 21.93
N GLY A 767 -55.65 -51.92 20.99
CA GLY A 767 -55.83 -53.37 20.79
C GLY A 767 -56.06 -53.91 19.37
N VAL A 768 -55.01 -54.52 18.80
CA VAL A 768 -54.96 -55.93 18.33
C VAL A 768 -55.76 -56.37 17.07
N SER A 769 -55.01 -56.70 15.99
CA SER A 769 -55.03 -57.99 15.22
C SER A 769 -55.73 -58.18 13.85
N LEU A 770 -54.95 -58.80 12.93
CA LEU A 770 -55.23 -59.71 11.78
C LEU A 770 -56.15 -59.21 10.63
N ALA A 771 -55.70 -59.02 9.38
CA ALA A 771 -55.21 -59.95 8.33
C ALA A 771 -56.30 -60.43 7.34
N GLU A 772 -55.97 -60.27 6.03
CA GLU A 772 -56.47 -60.99 4.82
C GLU A 772 -57.95 -60.78 4.39
N ALA A 773 -58.36 -60.77 3.12
CA ALA A 773 -57.75 -60.80 1.78
C ALA A 773 -58.86 -60.61 0.70
N ALA A 774 -58.46 -60.16 -0.50
CA ALA A 774 -59.06 -60.42 -1.84
C ALA A 774 -60.50 -59.89 -2.14
N ALA A 775 -60.96 -59.59 -3.37
CA ALA A 775 -60.53 -59.85 -4.75
C ALA A 775 -61.33 -58.95 -5.75
N GLU A 776 -61.05 -59.14 -7.05
CA GLU A 776 -61.78 -58.74 -8.29
C GLU A 776 -61.37 -57.37 -8.89
N GLY A 777 -60.96 -57.21 -10.16
CA GLY A 777 -60.87 -58.09 -11.34
C GLY A 777 -61.18 -57.28 -12.62
N GLY A 778 -60.40 -57.45 -13.70
CA GLY A 778 -60.85 -57.16 -15.07
C GLY A 778 -59.98 -56.26 -15.98
N LEU A 779 -59.23 -56.91 -16.90
CA LEU A 779 -58.66 -56.38 -18.15
C LEU A 779 -59.57 -56.77 -19.34
N PRO A 780 -59.44 -56.17 -20.54
CA PRO A 780 -58.53 -56.65 -21.62
C PRO A 780 -57.98 -55.51 -22.53
N ALA A 781 -57.16 -55.67 -23.58
CA ALA A 781 -56.02 -56.50 -24.02
C ALA A 781 -55.81 -56.21 -25.54
N GLU A 782 -54.56 -56.06 -26.01
CA GLU A 782 -53.99 -56.50 -27.32
C GLU A 782 -52.56 -55.91 -27.47
N ALA A 783 -51.47 -56.69 -27.39
CA ALA A 783 -50.81 -57.55 -28.42
C ALA A 783 -49.95 -56.72 -29.40
N ALA A 784 -48.69 -57.02 -29.78
CA ALA A 784 -47.80 -58.19 -29.72
C ALA A 784 -46.31 -57.73 -29.87
N GLY A 785 -45.32 -58.33 -29.19
CA GLY A 785 -44.33 -59.28 -29.76
C GLY A 785 -43.03 -58.59 -30.28
N GLY A 786 -41.78 -58.96 -29.96
CA GLY A 786 -41.21 -60.09 -29.25
C GLY A 786 -39.68 -59.94 -29.07
N SER A 787 -39.16 -60.68 -28.08
CA SER A 787 -37.82 -61.28 -27.85
C SER A 787 -36.55 -60.85 -28.59
N GLY A 788 -35.42 -60.80 -27.84
CA GLY A 788 -34.17 -61.46 -28.27
C GLY A 788 -32.86 -60.75 -27.91
N LEU A 789 -32.09 -61.35 -27.00
CA LEU A 789 -30.70 -61.00 -26.64
C LEU A 789 -29.72 -61.12 -27.83
N SER A 790 -28.68 -60.29 -27.90
CA SER A 790 -27.28 -60.71 -27.67
C SER A 790 -26.25 -59.59 -27.88
N ALA A 791 -25.22 -59.64 -27.05
CA ALA A 791 -24.01 -58.83 -27.00
C ALA A 791 -23.22 -58.68 -28.32
N THR A 792 -22.51 -57.56 -28.48
CA THR A 792 -21.03 -57.46 -28.57
C THR A 792 -20.63 -55.98 -28.60
N GLY A 793 -19.59 -55.63 -27.85
CA GLY A 793 -19.23 -54.24 -27.57
C GLY A 793 -18.57 -53.49 -28.72
N ASP A 794 -18.49 -52.17 -28.57
CA ASP A 794 -17.35 -51.40 -29.06
C ASP A 794 -17.26 -50.04 -28.35
N ASP A 795 -16.00 -49.67 -28.12
CA ASP A 795 -15.35 -48.43 -27.68
C ASP A 795 -16.13 -47.19 -27.19
N GLY A 796 -15.59 -46.63 -26.10
CA GLY A 796 -16.01 -45.37 -25.49
C GLY A 796 -15.66 -44.14 -26.34
N GLY A 797 -16.68 -43.31 -26.58
CA GLY A 797 -16.58 -41.92 -27.01
C GLY A 797 -17.43 -41.01 -26.09
N PRO A 798 -17.11 -39.72 -25.98
CA PRO A 798 -17.77 -38.80 -25.04
C PRO A 798 -19.24 -38.58 -25.44
N ALA A 799 -20.13 -38.59 -24.46
CA ALA A 799 -21.55 -38.37 -24.65
C ALA A 799 -21.83 -36.94 -25.17
N GLU A 800 -22.38 -36.84 -26.39
CA GLU A 800 -22.96 -35.61 -26.92
C GLU A 800 -24.18 -35.19 -26.07
N VAL A 801 -24.19 -33.95 -25.59
CA VAL A 801 -25.36 -33.31 -24.96
C VAL A 801 -26.36 -32.97 -26.08
N THR A 802 -27.30 -33.87 -26.36
CA THR A 802 -28.32 -33.73 -27.42
C THR A 802 -29.55 -32.89 -27.01
N GLY A 803 -29.36 -31.78 -26.28
CA GLY A 803 -30.42 -30.83 -25.94
C GLY A 803 -29.87 -29.42 -25.84
N GLY A 804 -30.41 -28.48 -26.63
CA GLY A 804 -29.85 -27.14 -26.75
C GLY A 804 -29.98 -26.29 -25.47
N LEU A 805 -29.08 -25.32 -25.27
CA LEU A 805 -29.04 -24.48 -24.06
C LEU A 805 -30.28 -23.57 -23.99
N PRO A 806 -31.15 -23.71 -22.98
CA PRO A 806 -32.30 -22.81 -22.80
C PRO A 806 -31.88 -21.34 -22.64
N VAL A 807 -32.72 -20.41 -23.07
CA VAL A 807 -32.45 -18.96 -23.03
C VAL A 807 -32.10 -18.48 -21.61
N ALA A 808 -32.83 -18.94 -20.60
CA ALA A 808 -32.57 -18.63 -19.19
C ALA A 808 -31.15 -19.06 -18.75
N VAL A 809 -30.65 -20.20 -19.24
CA VAL A 809 -29.32 -20.72 -18.92
C VAL A 809 -28.22 -19.88 -19.57
N ARG A 810 -28.43 -19.41 -20.80
CA ARG A 810 -27.48 -18.53 -21.51
C ARG A 810 -27.26 -17.22 -20.75
N TRP A 811 -28.32 -16.58 -20.28
CA TRP A 811 -28.21 -15.34 -19.52
C TRP A 811 -27.59 -15.53 -18.13
N ARG A 812 -27.82 -16.67 -17.46
CA ARG A 812 -27.08 -17.03 -16.23
C ARG A 812 -25.57 -17.15 -16.46
N LEU A 813 -25.17 -17.76 -17.57
CA LEU A 813 -23.76 -17.89 -17.91
C LEU A 813 -23.10 -16.53 -18.19
N VAL A 814 -23.83 -15.57 -18.79
CA VAL A 814 -23.34 -14.21 -19.08
C VAL A 814 -23.26 -13.34 -17.83
N LEU A 815 -24.28 -13.35 -16.97
CA LEU A 815 -24.38 -12.46 -15.81
C LEU A 815 -23.64 -12.98 -14.57
N GLY A 816 -23.29 -14.27 -14.53
CA GLY A 816 -22.73 -14.94 -13.36
C GLY A 816 -23.83 -15.45 -12.41
N ALA A 817 -23.52 -16.49 -11.63
CA ALA A 817 -24.48 -17.10 -10.72
C ALA A 817 -24.56 -16.33 -9.38
N HIS A 818 -25.76 -15.96 -8.94
CA HIS A 818 -26.02 -15.60 -7.56
C HIS A 818 -26.53 -16.86 -6.84
N GLY A 819 -25.65 -17.54 -6.10
CA GLY A 819 -25.99 -18.77 -5.38
C GLY A 819 -25.74 -20.05 -6.19
N ASP A 820 -26.79 -20.83 -6.45
CA ASP A 820 -26.65 -22.21 -6.96
C ASP A 820 -26.36 -22.31 -8.47
N ARG A 821 -25.63 -23.36 -8.85
CA ARG A 821 -25.18 -23.63 -10.23
C ARG A 821 -26.35 -24.12 -11.11
N PRO A 822 -26.47 -23.66 -12.38
CA PRO A 822 -27.53 -24.12 -13.27
C PRO A 822 -27.42 -25.62 -13.58
N ALA A 823 -28.53 -26.36 -13.45
CA ALA A 823 -28.60 -27.78 -13.82
C ALA A 823 -28.26 -27.96 -15.31
N GLY A 824 -27.33 -28.86 -15.63
CA GLY A 824 -26.86 -29.11 -17.01
C GLY A 824 -25.79 -28.15 -17.56
N ALA A 825 -25.58 -26.97 -16.94
CA ALA A 825 -24.56 -25.98 -17.37
C ALA A 825 -23.57 -25.57 -16.26
N GLY A 826 -23.62 -26.24 -15.10
CA GLY A 826 -22.78 -25.94 -13.93
C GLY A 826 -21.28 -26.01 -14.18
N ARG A 827 -20.82 -26.85 -15.12
CA ARG A 827 -19.40 -26.95 -15.51
C ARG A 827 -18.89 -25.70 -16.24
N PHE A 828 -19.68 -25.16 -17.18
CA PHE A 828 -19.35 -23.90 -17.89
C PHE A 828 -19.35 -22.70 -16.95
N ALA A 829 -20.29 -22.66 -16.00
CA ALA A 829 -20.35 -21.62 -14.98
C ALA A 829 -19.11 -21.67 -14.06
N ALA A 830 -18.80 -22.86 -13.51
CA ALA A 830 -17.66 -23.06 -12.62
C ALA A 830 -16.32 -22.71 -13.27
N ALA A 831 -16.11 -23.10 -14.53
CA ALA A 831 -14.88 -22.80 -15.26
C ALA A 831 -14.68 -21.28 -15.51
N LEU A 832 -15.75 -20.49 -15.64
CA LEU A 832 -15.66 -19.04 -15.84
C LEU A 832 -15.71 -18.24 -14.53
N ASP A 833 -16.34 -18.79 -13.47
CA ASP A 833 -16.34 -18.21 -12.12
C ASP A 833 -14.90 -18.05 -11.58
N GLU A 834 -14.01 -18.98 -11.94
CA GLU A 834 -12.60 -18.97 -11.57
C GLU A 834 -11.80 -17.76 -12.10
N LEU A 835 -12.19 -17.20 -13.24
CA LEU A 835 -11.57 -16.01 -13.82
C LEU A 835 -12.28 -14.71 -13.44
N TYR A 836 -13.62 -14.74 -13.39
CA TYR A 836 -14.45 -13.54 -13.32
C TYR A 836 -15.10 -13.29 -11.95
N GLY A 837 -15.03 -14.22 -11.01
CA GLY A 837 -15.48 -14.04 -9.63
C GLY A 837 -14.41 -13.35 -8.78
N ARG A 838 -14.44 -12.02 -8.67
CA ARG A 838 -13.53 -11.28 -7.77
C ARG A 838 -14.08 -11.24 -6.34
N ASP A 839 -13.17 -11.37 -5.36
CA ASP A 839 -13.34 -11.31 -3.89
C ASP A 839 -13.97 -12.53 -3.18
N GLY A 840 -13.53 -13.74 -3.54
CA GLY A 840 -14.03 -14.99 -2.96
C GLY A 840 -15.35 -15.35 -3.60
N GLY A 841 -15.42 -16.56 -4.18
CA GLY A 841 -16.48 -16.96 -5.08
C GLY A 841 -17.87 -16.51 -4.63
N GLU A 842 -18.68 -16.04 -5.58
CA GLU A 842 -20.07 -15.58 -5.42
C GLU A 842 -21.04 -16.72 -4.98
N GLY A 843 -20.56 -17.63 -4.13
CA GLY A 843 -21.26 -18.68 -3.40
C GLY A 843 -20.69 -18.96 -1.99
N ALA A 844 -19.70 -18.19 -1.50
CA ALA A 844 -19.34 -18.22 -0.09
C ALA A 844 -20.34 -17.36 0.69
N ALA A 845 -21.40 -18.00 1.22
CA ALA A 845 -22.30 -17.35 2.15
C ALA A 845 -21.49 -16.67 3.27
N ARG A 846 -21.65 -15.36 3.44
CA ARG A 846 -21.39 -14.70 4.73
C ARG A 846 -22.46 -15.17 5.70
N GLY A 847 -22.30 -16.41 6.18
CA GLY A 847 -22.99 -16.93 7.36
C GLY A 847 -22.14 -16.63 8.58
N ASP A 848 -22.72 -15.91 9.53
CA ASP A 848 -22.28 -15.95 10.92
C ASP A 848 -22.13 -17.42 11.37
N LEU A 849 -21.00 -17.72 12.03
CA LEU A 849 -20.76 -18.92 12.82
C LEU A 849 -21.01 -20.29 12.13
N GLY A 850 -19.98 -20.83 11.48
CA GLY A 850 -19.91 -22.26 11.14
C GLY A 850 -18.97 -22.54 9.96
N ALA A 851 -17.84 -23.16 10.23
CA ALA A 851 -16.91 -23.61 9.20
C ALA A 851 -17.52 -24.77 8.41
N ASP A 852 -18.16 -24.48 7.28
CA ASP A 852 -18.59 -25.50 6.33
C ASP A 852 -17.54 -25.66 5.22
N ARG A 853 -16.99 -26.87 5.11
CA ARG A 853 -15.93 -27.23 4.16
C ARG A 853 -16.58 -27.72 2.86
N SER A 854 -16.91 -26.81 1.95
CA SER A 854 -17.11 -27.20 0.54
C SER A 854 -15.75 -27.19 -0.20
N SER A 855 -15.60 -28.16 -1.09
CA SER A 855 -14.37 -28.65 -1.73
C SER A 855 -13.34 -27.59 -2.16
N SER A 856 -12.07 -27.83 -1.83
CA SER A 856 -10.92 -27.14 -2.44
C SER A 856 -11.03 -27.21 -3.98
N PHE A 857 -10.95 -26.06 -4.64
CA PHE A 857 -11.00 -25.95 -6.09
C PHE A 857 -9.78 -26.62 -6.76
N PRO A 858 -9.92 -27.17 -7.98
CA PRO A 858 -8.87 -27.87 -8.72
C PRO A 858 -7.68 -26.96 -9.09
N GLY A 859 -6.54 -27.57 -9.44
CA GLY A 859 -5.33 -26.85 -9.85
C GLY A 859 -5.44 -26.25 -11.27
N VAL A 860 -4.60 -25.26 -11.62
CA VAL A 860 -4.66 -24.54 -12.92
C VAL A 860 -4.57 -25.47 -14.14
N ARG A 861 -3.91 -26.62 -14.02
CA ARG A 861 -3.85 -27.65 -15.07
C ARG A 861 -5.19 -28.32 -15.32
N GLU A 862 -5.86 -28.74 -14.26
CA GLU A 862 -7.18 -29.36 -14.32
C GLU A 862 -8.20 -28.36 -14.87
N TRP A 863 -8.10 -27.09 -14.47
CA TRP A 863 -8.90 -26.00 -15.04
C TRP A 863 -8.61 -25.79 -16.54
N SER A 864 -7.34 -25.83 -16.95
CA SER A 864 -6.92 -25.67 -18.36
C SER A 864 -7.46 -26.78 -19.26
N GLU A 865 -7.45 -28.02 -18.78
CA GLU A 865 -8.03 -29.18 -19.47
C GLU A 865 -9.55 -29.08 -19.53
N GLU A 866 -10.19 -28.65 -18.44
CA GLU A 866 -11.64 -28.42 -18.43
C GLU A 866 -12.06 -27.29 -19.41
N LEU A 867 -11.29 -26.20 -19.50
CA LEU A 867 -11.53 -25.14 -20.50
C LEU A 867 -11.37 -25.66 -21.93
N ARG A 868 -10.40 -26.55 -22.19
CA ARG A 868 -10.22 -27.20 -23.48
C ARG A 868 -11.43 -28.04 -23.86
N ASP A 869 -11.90 -28.86 -22.93
CA ASP A 869 -13.01 -29.78 -23.13
C ASP A 869 -14.34 -29.04 -23.34
N LEU A 870 -14.54 -27.94 -22.60
CA LEU A 870 -15.80 -27.18 -22.62
C LEU A 870 -15.86 -26.16 -23.76
N PHE A 871 -14.79 -25.40 -24.00
CA PHE A 871 -14.81 -24.25 -24.93
C PHE A 871 -13.88 -24.41 -26.14
N GLY A 872 -13.07 -25.48 -26.18
CA GLY A 872 -12.08 -25.71 -27.22
C GLY A 872 -10.79 -24.91 -27.05
N GLU A 873 -9.77 -25.31 -27.82
CA GLU A 873 -8.39 -24.80 -27.68
C GLU A 873 -8.28 -23.27 -27.84
N ARG A 874 -9.05 -22.67 -28.76
CA ARG A 874 -8.97 -21.23 -29.03
C ARG A 874 -9.46 -20.36 -27.87
N VAL A 875 -10.54 -20.78 -27.21
CA VAL A 875 -11.14 -20.03 -26.11
C VAL A 875 -10.35 -20.25 -24.82
N ARG A 876 -9.87 -21.48 -24.60
CA ARG A 876 -8.91 -21.82 -23.53
C ARG A 876 -7.76 -20.83 -23.47
N GLU A 877 -7.08 -20.60 -24.59
CA GLU A 877 -5.92 -19.71 -24.67
C GLU A 877 -6.26 -18.25 -24.34
N GLU A 878 -7.44 -17.77 -24.77
CA GLU A 878 -7.91 -16.42 -24.44
C GLU A 878 -8.24 -16.25 -22.94
N VAL A 879 -8.88 -17.25 -22.34
CA VAL A 879 -9.25 -17.25 -20.91
C VAL A 879 -7.99 -17.34 -20.04
N LEU A 880 -7.03 -18.19 -20.39
CA LEU A 880 -5.75 -18.28 -19.67
C LEU A 880 -4.92 -17.00 -19.81
N ALA A 881 -4.90 -16.38 -20.99
CA ALA A 881 -4.24 -15.08 -21.18
C ALA A 881 -4.88 -13.98 -20.30
N ALA A 882 -6.21 -13.94 -20.24
CA ALA A 882 -6.92 -13.01 -19.36
C ALA A 882 -6.67 -13.31 -17.85
N ALA A 883 -6.53 -14.58 -17.47
CA ALA A 883 -6.20 -14.99 -16.11
C ALA A 883 -4.78 -14.58 -15.71
N ALA A 884 -3.84 -14.76 -16.63
CA ALA A 884 -2.46 -14.34 -16.46
C ALA A 884 -2.37 -12.81 -16.33
N GLU A 885 -3.07 -12.04 -17.17
CA GLU A 885 -3.19 -10.57 -17.05
C GLU A 885 -3.82 -10.13 -15.72
N GLY A 886 -4.81 -10.89 -15.23
CA GLY A 886 -5.51 -10.65 -13.96
C GLY A 886 -4.72 -10.99 -12.70
N GLY A 887 -3.45 -11.41 -12.82
CA GLY A 887 -2.55 -11.69 -11.70
C GLY A 887 -2.44 -13.16 -11.30
N ARG A 888 -3.06 -14.08 -12.05
CA ARG A 888 -2.96 -15.52 -11.78
C ARG A 888 -1.80 -16.15 -12.54
N LEU A 889 -0.63 -16.03 -11.93
CA LEU A 889 0.66 -16.29 -12.56
C LEU A 889 0.82 -17.74 -13.09
N GLU A 890 0.27 -18.74 -12.42
CA GLU A 890 0.34 -20.15 -12.83
C GLU A 890 -0.31 -20.42 -14.20
N ALA A 891 -1.29 -19.62 -14.63
CA ALA A 891 -1.94 -19.76 -15.93
C ALA A 891 -0.97 -19.48 -17.10
N ALA A 892 0.07 -18.68 -16.87
CA ALA A 892 1.05 -18.34 -17.89
C ALA A 892 1.91 -19.53 -18.35
N LEU A 893 2.00 -20.60 -17.54
CA LEU A 893 2.80 -21.79 -17.84
C LEU A 893 2.07 -22.79 -18.75
N GLU A 894 0.75 -22.69 -18.87
CA GLU A 894 -0.09 -23.60 -19.64
C GLU A 894 -0.54 -23.00 -20.98
N ILE A 895 -0.20 -21.73 -21.25
CA ILE A 895 -0.51 -21.00 -22.48
C ILE A 895 0.36 -21.47 -23.66
N ASP A 896 -0.23 -21.62 -24.85
CA ASP A 896 0.50 -21.76 -26.12
C ASP A 896 1.07 -20.40 -26.57
N PRO A 897 2.41 -20.27 -26.71
CA PRO A 897 3.06 -19.06 -27.23
C PRO A 897 2.59 -18.62 -28.63
N GLY A 898 2.05 -19.55 -29.42
CA GLY A 898 1.60 -19.34 -30.78
C GLY A 898 0.22 -18.66 -30.92
N SER A 899 -0.62 -18.75 -29.89
CA SER A 899 -2.05 -18.37 -29.98
C SER A 899 -2.39 -17.05 -29.28
N VAL A 900 -1.53 -16.57 -28.37
CA VAL A 900 -1.85 -15.46 -27.48
C VAL A 900 -1.47 -14.08 -28.04
N ARG A 901 -2.35 -13.10 -27.76
CA ARG A 901 -2.15 -11.70 -28.10
C ARG A 901 -1.10 -11.06 -27.20
N PRO A 902 -0.14 -10.29 -27.74
CA PRO A 902 0.81 -9.59 -26.91
C PRO A 902 0.19 -8.48 -26.06
N SER A 903 0.48 -8.51 -24.76
CA SER A 903 0.21 -7.41 -23.84
C SER A 903 1.40 -7.17 -22.91
N VAL A 904 1.54 -5.92 -22.48
CA VAL A 904 2.60 -5.51 -21.53
C VAL A 904 2.36 -6.14 -20.17
N ASP A 905 1.10 -6.27 -19.75
CA ASP A 905 0.72 -6.89 -18.47
C ASP A 905 1.02 -8.40 -18.45
N LEU A 906 0.74 -9.11 -19.57
CA LEU A 906 1.09 -10.52 -19.70
C LEU A 906 2.62 -10.71 -19.66
N LEU A 907 3.37 -9.90 -20.40
CA LEU A 907 4.82 -9.98 -20.40
C LEU A 907 5.42 -9.67 -19.02
N ARG A 908 4.89 -8.66 -18.31
CA ARG A 908 5.26 -8.36 -16.92
C ARG A 908 5.05 -9.58 -16.02
N ASN A 909 3.85 -10.15 -16.06
CA ASN A 909 3.46 -11.22 -15.16
C ASN A 909 4.26 -12.50 -15.44
N VAL A 910 4.60 -12.77 -16.71
CA VAL A 910 5.52 -13.86 -17.11
C VAL A 910 6.95 -13.63 -16.60
N LEU A 911 7.45 -12.39 -16.62
CA LEU A 911 8.82 -12.09 -16.18
C LEU A 911 8.96 -12.01 -14.66
N SER A 912 7.91 -11.60 -13.93
CA SER A 912 7.85 -11.66 -12.47
C SER A 912 8.00 -13.10 -11.94
N LEU A 913 7.52 -14.09 -12.70
CA LEU A 913 7.70 -15.50 -12.37
C LEU A 913 9.14 -16.01 -12.58
N ALA A 914 9.95 -15.34 -13.41
CA ALA A 914 11.22 -15.89 -13.89
C ALA A 914 12.23 -16.18 -12.76
N GLY A 915 12.19 -15.44 -11.65
CA GLY A 915 13.09 -15.62 -10.51
C GLY A 915 12.90 -16.93 -9.72
N GLY A 916 11.73 -17.59 -9.84
CA GLY A 916 11.39 -18.80 -9.08
C GLY A 916 11.18 -20.07 -9.91
N LEU A 917 11.41 -20.03 -11.23
CA LEU A 917 11.07 -21.13 -12.15
C LEU A 917 12.25 -22.08 -12.44
N SER A 918 11.94 -23.36 -12.67
CA SER A 918 12.94 -24.33 -13.16
C SER A 918 13.40 -24.01 -14.59
N GLU A 919 14.62 -24.42 -14.96
CA GLU A 919 15.16 -24.29 -16.33
C GLU A 919 14.22 -24.85 -17.41
N SER A 920 13.49 -25.93 -17.11
CA SER A 920 12.48 -26.51 -18.02
C SER A 920 11.26 -25.62 -18.23
N ALA A 921 10.86 -24.83 -17.24
CA ALA A 921 9.78 -23.86 -17.34
C ALA A 921 10.25 -22.59 -18.06
N LEU A 922 11.46 -22.11 -17.77
CA LEU A 922 12.09 -20.98 -18.47
C LEU A 922 12.26 -21.26 -19.98
N ALA A 923 12.68 -22.48 -20.35
CA ALA A 923 12.80 -22.89 -21.75
C ALA A 923 11.46 -22.82 -22.52
N ARG A 924 10.33 -23.09 -21.84
CA ARG A 924 8.99 -23.00 -22.44
C ARG A 924 8.50 -21.56 -22.59
N LEU A 925 8.90 -20.66 -21.70
CA LEU A 925 8.50 -19.25 -21.72
C LEU A 925 9.36 -18.37 -22.66
N ARG A 926 10.61 -18.76 -22.97
CA ARG A 926 11.52 -18.00 -23.85
C ARG A 926 10.91 -17.64 -25.23
N PRO A 927 10.27 -18.57 -25.97
CA PRO A 927 9.64 -18.24 -27.25
C PRO A 927 8.49 -17.24 -27.13
N LEU A 928 7.69 -17.35 -26.07
CA LEU A 928 6.60 -16.42 -25.78
C LEU A 928 7.18 -15.02 -25.52
N VAL A 929 8.13 -14.88 -24.59
CA VAL A 929 8.77 -13.60 -24.28
C VAL A 929 9.42 -12.96 -25.51
N ALA A 930 10.19 -13.72 -26.30
CA ALA A 930 10.82 -13.20 -27.51
C ALA A 930 9.81 -12.69 -28.54
N ARG A 931 8.65 -13.36 -28.68
CA ARG A 931 7.57 -12.93 -29.55
C ARG A 931 6.85 -11.68 -28.99
N LEU A 932 6.51 -11.69 -27.71
CA LEU A 932 5.86 -10.57 -27.02
C LEU A 932 6.71 -9.29 -27.13
N VAL A 933 8.02 -9.38 -26.88
CA VAL A 933 8.97 -8.27 -27.02
C VAL A 933 9.00 -7.76 -28.46
N ARG A 934 9.12 -8.64 -29.46
CA ARG A 934 9.12 -8.24 -30.88
C ARG A 934 7.82 -7.52 -31.28
N GLU A 935 6.67 -8.08 -30.96
CA GLU A 935 5.38 -7.50 -31.36
C GLU A 935 5.05 -6.21 -30.60
N LEU A 936 5.40 -6.11 -29.31
CA LEU A 936 5.28 -4.86 -28.55
C LEU A 936 6.26 -3.79 -29.06
N THR A 937 7.47 -4.18 -29.43
CA THR A 937 8.45 -3.31 -30.11
C THR A 937 7.88 -2.78 -31.42
N ASP A 938 7.26 -3.62 -32.24
CA ASP A 938 6.64 -3.20 -33.49
C ASP A 938 5.45 -2.25 -33.26
N GLN A 939 4.63 -2.50 -32.24
CA GLN A 939 3.52 -1.61 -31.86
C GLN A 939 4.02 -0.25 -31.37
N LEU A 940 5.04 -0.22 -30.52
CA LEU A 940 5.65 1.01 -30.02
C LEU A 940 6.42 1.74 -31.11
N ALA A 941 7.15 1.03 -31.98
CA ALA A 941 7.79 1.60 -33.17
C ALA A 941 6.75 2.22 -34.12
N ASN A 942 5.53 1.67 -34.22
CA ASN A 942 4.44 2.25 -34.99
C ASN A 942 3.77 3.47 -34.31
N ARG A 943 3.71 3.52 -32.97
CA ARG A 943 3.25 4.72 -32.22
C ARG A 943 4.30 5.84 -32.17
N VAL A 944 5.58 5.50 -32.20
CA VAL A 944 6.72 6.44 -32.22
C VAL A 944 7.09 6.86 -33.65
N LYS A 945 6.67 6.11 -34.68
CA LYS A 945 6.87 6.42 -36.11
C LYS A 945 6.42 7.84 -36.51
N PRO A 946 5.25 8.36 -36.09
CA PRO A 946 4.83 9.73 -36.39
C PRO A 946 5.69 10.79 -35.69
N ALA A 947 6.29 10.45 -34.54
CA ALA A 947 7.21 11.32 -33.80
C ALA A 947 8.61 11.38 -34.43
N LEU A 948 9.01 10.33 -35.15
CA LEU A 948 10.29 10.25 -35.88
C LEU A 948 10.21 10.79 -37.31
N THR A 949 9.03 11.15 -37.81
CA THR A 949 8.87 11.89 -39.06
C THR A 949 9.04 13.39 -38.83
N GLY A 950 10.24 13.78 -38.38
CA GLY A 950 10.71 15.15 -38.58
C GLY A 950 10.69 15.47 -40.08
N ILE A 951 10.18 16.65 -40.43
CA ILE A 951 10.08 17.15 -41.80
C ILE A 951 11.39 16.88 -42.54
N GLN A 952 11.33 16.17 -43.68
CA GLN A 952 12.49 15.94 -44.54
C GLN A 952 13.03 17.29 -45.04
N LEU A 953 14.05 17.83 -44.38
CA LEU A 953 14.76 18.99 -44.90
C LEU A 953 15.68 18.53 -46.04
N PRO A 954 15.45 18.96 -47.29
CA PRO A 954 16.25 18.52 -48.43
C PRO A 954 17.66 19.10 -48.31
N THR A 955 18.68 18.24 -48.35
CA THR A 955 20.07 18.70 -48.28
C THR A 955 20.52 19.21 -49.66
N PRO A 956 21.10 20.42 -49.76
CA PRO A 956 21.65 20.91 -51.02
C PRO A 956 22.93 20.13 -51.39
N THR A 957 22.99 19.63 -52.61
CA THR A 957 24.15 18.93 -53.19
C THR A 957 24.47 19.47 -54.57
N ARG A 958 25.71 19.32 -55.02
CA ARG A 958 26.11 19.63 -56.42
C ARG A 958 26.07 18.40 -57.32
N ARG A 959 25.81 17.22 -56.76
CA ARG A 959 25.68 15.98 -57.53
C ARG A 959 24.32 15.96 -58.23
N PRO A 960 24.26 15.76 -59.55
CA PRO A 960 23.00 15.64 -60.27
C PRO A 960 22.25 14.39 -59.77
N GLY A 961 21.02 14.56 -59.32
CA GLY A 961 20.23 13.45 -58.77
C GLY A 961 18.93 13.81 -58.03
N GLY A 962 18.61 15.10 -57.85
CA GLY A 962 17.36 15.54 -57.22
C GLY A 962 16.81 16.84 -57.82
N ARG A 963 15.71 17.40 -57.28
CA ARG A 963 15.10 18.65 -57.79
C ARG A 963 16.06 19.85 -57.63
N LEU A 964 16.20 20.71 -58.64
CA LEU A 964 17.09 21.87 -58.58
C LEU A 964 16.65 22.87 -57.48
N ASP A 965 17.57 23.25 -56.59
CA ASP A 965 17.38 24.34 -55.62
C ASP A 965 17.57 25.68 -56.33
N LEU A 966 16.50 26.16 -56.99
CA LEU A 966 16.51 27.38 -57.81
C LEU A 966 17.08 28.61 -57.07
N PRO A 967 16.67 28.94 -55.83
CA PRO A 967 17.22 30.09 -55.11
C PRO A 967 18.73 29.99 -54.87
N ARG A 968 19.25 28.82 -54.47
CA ARG A 968 20.70 28.64 -54.24
C ARG A 968 21.49 28.56 -55.55
N THR A 969 20.91 27.93 -56.57
CA THR A 969 21.50 27.88 -57.91
C THR A 969 21.58 29.28 -58.51
N LEU A 970 20.53 30.09 -58.41
CA LEU A 970 20.54 31.47 -58.88
C LEU A 970 21.60 32.28 -58.14
N ARG A 971 21.64 32.27 -56.80
CA ARG A 971 22.66 33.00 -56.03
C ARG A 971 24.09 32.60 -56.39
N ALA A 972 24.35 31.30 -56.55
CA ALA A 972 25.66 30.78 -56.91
C ALA A 972 26.10 31.15 -58.34
N ASN A 973 25.15 31.54 -59.20
CA ASN A 973 25.37 31.89 -60.60
C ASN A 973 24.98 33.35 -60.91
N LEU A 974 24.68 34.19 -59.91
CA LEU A 974 24.38 35.61 -60.14
C LEU A 974 25.54 36.34 -60.84
N ALA A 975 26.79 35.89 -60.62
CA ALA A 975 27.97 36.41 -61.30
C ALA A 975 28.02 36.09 -62.81
N THR A 976 27.24 35.12 -63.28
CA THR A 976 27.14 34.75 -64.71
C THR A 976 25.95 35.40 -65.40
N ALA A 977 25.24 36.31 -64.71
CA ALA A 977 24.13 37.08 -65.25
C ALA A 977 24.60 38.02 -66.38
N ARG A 978 24.00 37.90 -67.55
CA ARG A 978 24.28 38.76 -68.71
C ARG A 978 22.97 39.40 -69.19
N ARG A 979 23.01 40.66 -69.61
CA ARG A 979 21.85 41.28 -70.27
C ARG A 979 21.88 40.93 -71.76
N GLY A 980 20.77 40.38 -72.25
CA GLY A 980 20.54 40.17 -73.68
C GLY A 980 20.31 41.49 -74.41
N ALA A 981 20.37 41.45 -75.75
CA ALA A 981 20.13 42.61 -76.61
C ALA A 981 18.70 43.18 -76.50
N ASP A 982 17.77 42.42 -75.91
CA ASP A 982 16.38 42.76 -75.60
C ASP A 982 16.19 43.30 -74.17
N GLY A 983 17.28 43.49 -73.41
CA GLY A 983 17.26 44.02 -72.04
C GLY A 983 16.95 43.00 -70.95
N ARG A 984 16.68 41.73 -71.29
CA ARG A 984 16.40 40.67 -70.31
C ARG A 984 17.69 40.15 -69.69
N VAL A 985 17.68 39.93 -68.37
CA VAL A 985 18.81 39.34 -67.65
C VAL A 985 18.73 37.82 -67.72
N VAL A 986 19.71 37.20 -68.35
CA VAL A 986 19.83 35.74 -68.46
C VAL A 986 20.96 35.26 -67.55
N VAL A 987 20.66 34.29 -66.69
CA VAL A 987 21.63 33.65 -65.79
C VAL A 987 21.90 32.24 -66.32
N VAL A 988 23.16 31.95 -66.68
CA VAL A 988 23.57 30.61 -67.10
C VAL A 988 23.95 29.80 -65.86
N PRO A 989 23.25 28.69 -65.54
CA PRO A 989 23.46 27.94 -64.30
C PRO A 989 24.67 26.98 -64.44
N GLU A 990 25.88 27.53 -64.42
CA GLU A 990 27.14 26.75 -64.49
C GLU A 990 27.39 25.91 -63.22
N ARG A 991 26.86 26.36 -62.07
CA ARG A 991 26.95 25.69 -60.76
C ARG A 991 25.57 25.29 -60.24
N PRO A 992 24.92 24.27 -60.82
CA PRO A 992 23.60 23.83 -60.36
C PRO A 992 23.68 23.17 -58.98
N VAL A 993 22.80 23.59 -58.07
CA VAL A 993 22.63 23.00 -56.74
C VAL A 993 21.30 22.25 -56.75
N PHE A 994 21.33 20.95 -56.45
CA PHE A 994 20.19 20.06 -56.40
C PHE A 994 19.82 19.74 -54.95
N ARG A 995 18.56 19.39 -54.71
CA ARG A 995 18.04 18.92 -53.42
C ARG A 995 17.99 17.40 -53.42
N THR A 996 18.80 16.76 -52.58
CA THR A 996 18.75 15.30 -52.38
C THR A 996 17.98 14.93 -51.12
N ARG A 997 17.35 13.73 -51.13
CA ARG A 997 16.71 13.15 -49.94
C ARG A 997 17.80 12.87 -48.90
N GLY A 998 17.70 13.45 -47.70
CA GLY A 998 18.59 13.12 -46.59
C GLY A 998 18.44 11.66 -46.18
N ARG A 999 19.54 10.98 -45.81
CA ARG A 999 19.48 9.66 -45.16
C ARG A 999 18.85 9.81 -43.78
N LYS A 1000 18.00 8.85 -43.39
CA LYS A 1000 17.50 8.67 -42.03
C LYS A 1000 18.66 8.26 -41.12
N ALA A 1001 18.93 9.06 -40.09
CA ALA A 1001 19.61 8.64 -38.87
C ALA A 1001 19.32 9.74 -37.83
N ASN A 1002 18.21 9.60 -37.11
CA ASN A 1002 18.10 10.26 -35.81
C ASN A 1002 18.63 9.23 -34.83
N ASP A 1003 19.91 9.30 -34.49
CA ASP A 1003 20.55 8.41 -33.53
C ASP A 1003 20.54 9.11 -32.17
N TRP A 1004 19.39 9.05 -31.49
CA TRP A 1004 19.33 9.44 -30.09
C TRP A 1004 19.92 8.30 -29.25
N ARG A 1005 20.75 8.62 -28.26
CA ARG A 1005 21.33 7.62 -27.35
C ARG A 1005 20.53 7.59 -26.05
N LEU A 1006 20.10 6.40 -25.62
CA LEU A 1006 19.42 6.18 -24.36
C LEU A 1006 20.30 5.29 -23.48
N VAL A 1007 20.68 5.78 -22.29
CA VAL A 1007 21.42 4.99 -21.29
C VAL A 1007 20.47 4.74 -20.11
N LEU A 1008 19.99 3.50 -19.97
CA LEU A 1008 19.25 3.07 -18.78
C LEU A 1008 20.25 2.62 -17.72
N VAL A 1009 20.19 3.23 -16.55
CA VAL A 1009 21.00 2.90 -15.38
C VAL A 1009 20.06 2.37 -14.31
N VAL A 1010 20.22 1.11 -13.92
CA VAL A 1010 19.23 0.37 -13.11
C VAL A 1010 19.87 -0.19 -11.87
N ASP A 1011 19.28 0.14 -10.73
CA ASP A 1011 19.65 -0.39 -9.42
C ASP A 1011 19.12 -1.82 -9.25
N VAL A 1012 19.97 -2.74 -8.81
CA VAL A 1012 19.66 -4.16 -8.64
C VAL A 1012 19.74 -4.61 -7.17
N SER A 1013 19.58 -3.68 -6.24
CA SER A 1013 19.46 -3.95 -4.80
C SER A 1013 18.25 -4.84 -4.46
N GLY A 1014 18.25 -5.43 -3.25
CA GLY A 1014 17.17 -6.31 -2.77
C GLY A 1014 15.77 -5.68 -2.81
N SER A 1015 15.67 -4.36 -2.62
CA SER A 1015 14.43 -3.59 -2.70
C SER A 1015 13.94 -3.32 -4.14
N MET A 1016 14.78 -3.59 -5.14
CA MET A 1016 14.57 -3.26 -6.55
C MET A 1016 14.14 -4.44 -7.43
N GLU A 1017 13.84 -5.61 -6.84
CA GLU A 1017 13.50 -6.82 -7.62
C GLU A 1017 12.34 -6.59 -8.61
N SER A 1018 11.23 -6.00 -8.14
CA SER A 1018 10.07 -5.66 -8.98
C SER A 1018 10.43 -4.66 -10.09
N SER A 1019 11.23 -3.64 -9.77
CA SER A 1019 11.67 -2.57 -10.67
C SER A 1019 12.76 -2.98 -11.67
N THR A 1020 13.53 -4.03 -11.37
CA THR A 1020 14.55 -4.60 -12.27
C THR A 1020 13.88 -5.28 -13.45
N VAL A 1021 12.80 -6.03 -13.21
CA VAL A 1021 11.95 -6.63 -14.25
C VAL A 1021 11.42 -5.56 -15.20
N TRP A 1022 10.93 -4.44 -14.64
CA TRP A 1022 10.42 -3.31 -15.40
C TRP A 1022 11.47 -2.59 -16.24
N ALA A 1023 12.67 -2.43 -15.73
CA ALA A 1023 13.74 -1.75 -16.45
C ALA A 1023 14.32 -2.63 -17.57
N ALA A 1024 14.47 -3.94 -17.35
CA ALA A 1024 14.87 -4.91 -18.37
C ALA A 1024 13.88 -4.92 -19.54
N LEU A 1025 12.58 -4.96 -19.23
CA LEU A 1025 11.48 -4.83 -20.20
C LEU A 1025 11.60 -3.59 -21.08
N THR A 1026 11.75 -2.45 -20.42
CA THR A 1026 11.82 -1.14 -21.09
C THR A 1026 13.05 -1.07 -22.01
N ALA A 1027 14.19 -1.56 -21.53
CA ALA A 1027 15.42 -1.60 -22.32
C ALA A 1027 15.27 -2.48 -23.57
N SER A 1028 14.70 -3.69 -23.43
CA SER A 1028 14.47 -4.61 -24.55
C SER A 1028 13.57 -4.03 -25.63
N VAL A 1029 12.51 -3.34 -25.21
CA VAL A 1029 11.60 -2.63 -26.12
C VAL A 1029 12.32 -1.52 -26.89
N PHE A 1030 13.15 -0.71 -26.23
CA PHE A 1030 13.86 0.38 -26.90
C PHE A 1030 15.03 -0.08 -27.76
N ALA A 1031 15.73 -1.16 -27.40
CA ALA A 1031 16.80 -1.72 -28.23
C ALA A 1031 16.30 -2.20 -29.60
N GLY A 1032 15.02 -2.56 -29.71
CA GLY A 1032 14.40 -2.90 -30.99
C GLY A 1032 13.99 -1.68 -31.84
N VAL A 1033 14.09 -0.44 -31.33
CA VAL A 1033 13.75 0.77 -32.06
C VAL A 1033 14.96 1.27 -32.85
N SER A 1034 14.91 1.20 -34.18
CA SER A 1034 16.02 1.56 -35.07
C SER A 1034 16.46 3.05 -35.06
N ALA A 1035 15.86 3.90 -34.23
CA ALA A 1035 16.17 5.31 -34.06
C ALA A 1035 16.78 5.63 -32.68
N LEU A 1036 17.04 4.60 -31.87
CA LEU A 1036 17.65 4.73 -30.55
C LEU A 1036 18.82 3.75 -30.43
N SER A 1037 19.96 4.21 -29.91
CA SER A 1037 21.00 3.31 -29.40
C SER A 1037 20.82 3.16 -27.89
N THR A 1038 20.39 1.98 -27.43
CA THR A 1038 20.07 1.71 -26.02
C THR A 1038 21.25 1.02 -25.32
N HIS A 1039 21.72 1.60 -24.22
CA HIS A 1039 22.68 0.99 -23.29
C HIS A 1039 21.97 0.63 -21.99
N PHE A 1040 22.31 -0.51 -21.40
CA PHE A 1040 21.74 -0.97 -20.13
C PHE A 1040 22.87 -1.22 -19.12
N LEU A 1041 22.90 -0.41 -18.07
CA LEU A 1041 23.85 -0.51 -16.98
C LEU A 1041 23.10 -1.00 -15.74
N ALA A 1042 23.42 -2.19 -15.26
CA ALA A 1042 22.96 -2.69 -13.97
C ALA A 1042 24.00 -2.34 -12.89
N PHE A 1043 23.58 -1.87 -11.72
CA PHE A 1043 24.52 -1.53 -10.66
C PHE A 1043 24.04 -1.92 -9.27
N SER A 1044 24.99 -2.40 -8.45
CA SER A 1044 24.86 -2.48 -6.99
C SER A 1044 26.06 -1.76 -6.37
N THR A 1045 27.09 -2.50 -5.92
CA THR A 1045 28.40 -1.95 -5.52
C THR A 1045 29.34 -1.83 -6.72
N GLU A 1046 29.16 -2.69 -7.73
CA GLU A 1046 29.83 -2.66 -9.02
C GLU A 1046 28.84 -2.31 -10.13
N VAL A 1047 29.34 -1.77 -11.23
CA VAL A 1047 28.54 -1.41 -12.41
C VAL A 1047 28.85 -2.41 -13.51
N VAL A 1048 27.83 -3.08 -14.02
CA VAL A 1048 27.91 -4.06 -15.11
C VAL A 1048 27.19 -3.51 -16.34
N ASP A 1049 27.90 -3.47 -17.46
CA ASP A 1049 27.30 -3.12 -18.75
C ASP A 1049 26.73 -4.37 -19.41
N LEU A 1050 25.40 -4.44 -19.54
CA LEU A 1050 24.66 -5.54 -20.17
C LEU A 1050 24.06 -5.11 -21.52
N SER A 1051 24.62 -4.07 -22.15
CA SER A 1051 24.14 -3.53 -23.44
C SER A 1051 24.02 -4.62 -24.54
N ASP A 1052 24.89 -5.63 -24.53
CA ASP A 1052 24.88 -6.73 -25.51
C ASP A 1052 23.70 -7.72 -25.34
N ARG A 1053 23.03 -7.68 -24.19
CA ARG A 1053 21.96 -8.63 -23.79
C ARG A 1053 20.58 -7.99 -23.81
N VAL A 1054 20.48 -6.70 -24.13
CA VAL A 1054 19.22 -5.94 -24.07
C VAL A 1054 18.13 -6.53 -24.96
N ALA A 1055 18.48 -7.20 -26.06
CA ALA A 1055 17.51 -7.86 -26.93
C ALA A 1055 16.81 -9.10 -26.31
N ASP A 1056 17.31 -9.63 -25.18
CA ASP A 1056 16.76 -10.78 -24.48
C ASP A 1056 16.53 -10.47 -22.98
N PRO A 1057 15.31 -10.05 -22.58
CA PRO A 1057 15.04 -9.64 -21.21
C PRO A 1057 15.13 -10.79 -20.20
N LEU A 1058 14.90 -12.04 -20.61
CA LEU A 1058 15.02 -13.19 -19.70
C LEU A 1058 16.49 -13.45 -19.33
N SER A 1059 17.39 -13.41 -20.32
CA SER A 1059 18.82 -13.54 -20.07
C SER A 1059 19.35 -12.38 -19.22
N LEU A 1060 18.86 -11.17 -19.47
CA LEU A 1060 19.23 -9.97 -18.71
C LEU A 1060 18.79 -10.08 -17.24
N LEU A 1061 17.60 -10.62 -16.95
CA LEU A 1061 17.13 -10.81 -15.58
C LEU A 1061 17.83 -11.95 -14.82
N LEU A 1062 18.25 -13.01 -15.52
CA LEU A 1062 18.97 -14.13 -14.90
C LEU A 1062 20.44 -13.79 -14.58
N GLU A 1063 21.06 -12.87 -15.30
CA GLU A 1063 22.43 -12.38 -15.03
C GLU A 1063 22.47 -11.35 -13.90
N VAL A 1064 21.36 -10.64 -13.65
CA VAL A 1064 21.25 -9.70 -12.54
C VAL A 1064 21.13 -10.47 -11.23
N ARG A 1065 22.23 -10.55 -10.46
CA ARG A 1065 22.19 -11.11 -9.10
C ARG A 1065 21.75 -10.03 -8.12
N VAL A 1066 20.61 -10.25 -7.48
CA VAL A 1066 20.08 -9.39 -6.41
C VAL A 1066 20.97 -9.56 -5.17
N GLY A 1067 21.72 -8.51 -4.80
CA GLY A 1067 22.54 -8.51 -3.58
C GLY A 1067 23.69 -7.51 -3.57
N GLY A 1068 23.92 -6.88 -2.41
CA GLY A 1068 24.96 -5.86 -2.18
C GLY A 1068 24.39 -4.45 -2.00
N GLY A 1069 25.18 -3.56 -1.39
CA GLY A 1069 24.82 -2.14 -1.23
C GLY A 1069 24.75 -1.38 -2.57
N THR A 1070 24.21 -0.16 -2.55
CA THR A 1070 23.94 0.65 -3.75
C THR A 1070 24.99 1.76 -3.93
N HIS A 1071 25.57 1.93 -5.12
CA HIS A 1071 26.50 3.04 -5.43
C HIS A 1071 26.10 3.79 -6.71
N ILE A 1072 25.09 4.66 -6.61
CA ILE A 1072 24.45 5.38 -7.72
C ILE A 1072 25.44 6.36 -8.38
N ALA A 1073 26.23 7.07 -7.57
CA ALA A 1073 27.26 7.99 -8.04
C ALA A 1073 28.33 7.31 -8.91
N GLY A 1074 28.66 6.05 -8.63
CA GLY A 1074 29.53 5.23 -9.47
C GLY A 1074 28.89 4.91 -10.81
N ALA A 1075 27.62 4.52 -10.79
CA ALA A 1075 26.85 4.19 -11.99
C ALA A 1075 26.66 5.38 -12.92
N LEU A 1076 26.30 6.56 -12.40
CA LEU A 1076 26.17 7.79 -13.21
C LEU A 1076 27.50 8.27 -13.78
N ARG A 1077 28.61 8.07 -13.06
CA ARG A 1077 29.96 8.37 -13.56
C ARG A 1077 30.31 7.48 -14.75
N HIS A 1078 29.95 6.20 -14.68
CA HIS A 1078 30.12 5.26 -15.79
C HIS A 1078 29.20 5.61 -16.96
N ALA A 1079 27.93 5.92 -16.70
CA ALA A 1079 26.98 6.39 -17.72
C ALA A 1079 27.50 7.64 -18.45
N ARG A 1080 28.10 8.59 -17.72
CA ARG A 1080 28.75 9.76 -18.31
C ARG A 1080 29.89 9.41 -19.26
N SER A 1081 30.66 8.35 -18.99
CA SER A 1081 31.73 7.90 -19.89
C SER A 1081 31.20 7.39 -21.24
N LEU A 1082 29.92 7.00 -21.31
CA LEU A 1082 29.23 6.58 -22.53
C LEU A 1082 28.60 7.75 -23.31
N VAL A 1083 28.59 8.96 -22.74
CA VAL A 1083 28.04 10.15 -23.39
C VAL A 1083 29.02 10.67 -24.44
N THR A 1084 28.62 10.65 -25.72
CA THR A 1084 29.42 11.21 -26.84
C THR A 1084 28.86 12.52 -27.35
N VAL A 1085 27.54 12.65 -27.45
CA VAL A 1085 26.84 13.85 -27.92
C VAL A 1085 25.78 14.22 -26.88
N PRO A 1086 26.10 15.09 -25.91
CA PRO A 1086 25.22 15.37 -24.77
C PRO A 1086 23.80 15.77 -25.15
N GLU A 1087 23.65 16.71 -26.10
CA GLU A 1087 22.34 17.21 -26.57
C GLU A 1087 21.45 16.13 -27.21
N ARG A 1088 22.00 14.96 -27.56
CA ARG A 1088 21.27 13.82 -28.14
C ARG A 1088 21.39 12.57 -27.29
N THR A 1089 21.75 12.73 -26.01
CA THR A 1089 21.87 11.64 -25.06
C THR A 1089 20.85 11.82 -23.93
N MET A 1090 20.12 10.76 -23.64
CA MET A 1090 19.18 10.64 -22.53
C MET A 1090 19.74 9.63 -21.54
N VAL A 1091 19.79 10.00 -20.26
CA VAL A 1091 20.18 9.10 -19.17
C VAL A 1091 18.99 8.93 -18.26
N VAL A 1092 18.52 7.69 -18.10
CA VAL A 1092 17.38 7.34 -17.26
C VAL A 1092 17.89 6.48 -16.10
N LEU A 1093 17.81 7.00 -14.89
CA LEU A 1093 18.20 6.30 -13.67
C LEU A 1093 16.95 5.68 -13.01
N VAL A 1094 16.90 4.36 -12.93
CA VAL A 1094 15.85 3.61 -12.23
C VAL A 1094 16.40 3.11 -10.90
N SER A 1095 15.94 3.69 -9.79
CA SER A 1095 16.39 3.35 -8.44
C SER A 1095 15.32 3.79 -7.42
N ASP A 1096 15.35 3.23 -6.21
CA ASP A 1096 14.67 3.78 -5.04
C ASP A 1096 15.36 5.05 -4.50
N PHE A 1097 16.44 5.49 -5.16
CA PHE A 1097 17.25 6.65 -4.80
C PHE A 1097 17.89 6.53 -3.41
N GLU A 1098 18.07 5.31 -2.89
CA GLU A 1098 18.88 5.05 -1.70
C GLU A 1098 20.35 4.88 -2.07
N GLU A 1099 21.13 5.96 -1.93
CA GLU A 1099 22.58 5.94 -2.16
C GLU A 1099 23.33 5.33 -0.97
N GLY A 1100 24.14 4.30 -1.19
CA GLY A 1100 24.99 3.68 -0.17
C GLY A 1100 26.32 4.41 0.06
N GLY A 1101 26.65 5.41 -0.77
CA GLY A 1101 27.75 6.36 -0.57
C GLY A 1101 27.30 7.76 -0.16
N PRO A 1102 28.22 8.74 -0.06
CA PRO A 1102 27.86 10.13 0.21
C PRO A 1102 27.02 10.73 -0.95
N VAL A 1103 25.93 11.42 -0.60
CA VAL A 1103 25.00 12.04 -1.58
C VAL A 1103 25.62 13.22 -2.35
N GLY A 1104 26.64 13.89 -1.79
CA GLY A 1104 27.33 15.02 -2.44
C GLY A 1104 27.92 14.67 -3.82
N PRO A 1105 28.75 13.62 -3.95
CA PRO A 1105 29.21 13.07 -5.23
C PRO A 1105 28.10 12.73 -6.22
N LEU A 1106 26.97 12.17 -5.76
CA LEU A 1106 25.82 11.84 -6.59
C LEU A 1106 25.20 13.09 -7.22
N VAL A 1107 24.88 14.09 -6.39
CA VAL A 1107 24.36 15.40 -6.81
C VAL A 1107 25.35 16.09 -7.76
N GLY A 1108 26.65 15.97 -7.49
CA GLY A 1108 27.72 16.44 -8.37
C GLY A 1108 27.67 15.81 -9.76
N GLN A 1109 27.55 14.48 -9.86
CA GLN A 1109 27.45 13.78 -11.14
C GLN A 1109 26.20 14.17 -11.93
N VAL A 1110 25.06 14.35 -11.26
CA VAL A 1110 23.82 14.80 -11.90
C VAL A 1110 23.96 16.22 -12.44
N ARG A 1111 24.49 17.16 -11.64
CA ARG A 1111 24.74 18.52 -12.12
C ARG A 1111 25.68 18.52 -13.33
N GLU A 1112 26.74 17.73 -13.31
CA GLU A 1112 27.69 17.62 -14.43
C GLU A 1112 27.01 17.08 -15.70
N LEU A 1113 26.15 16.07 -15.60
CA LEU A 1113 25.38 15.56 -16.73
C LEU A 1113 24.39 16.60 -17.28
N VAL A 1114 23.60 17.24 -16.41
CA VAL A 1114 22.61 18.25 -16.80
C VAL A 1114 23.29 19.47 -17.44
N THR A 1115 24.36 19.99 -16.82
CA THR A 1115 25.13 21.13 -17.36
C THR A 1115 25.83 20.81 -18.67
N SER A 1116 26.17 19.54 -18.93
CA SER A 1116 26.73 19.13 -20.23
C SER A 1116 25.68 19.10 -21.37
N GLY A 1117 24.39 19.22 -21.06
CA GLY A 1117 23.29 19.18 -22.03
C GLY A 1117 22.64 17.80 -22.21
N VAL A 1118 22.98 16.83 -21.35
CA VAL A 1118 22.30 15.51 -21.32
C VAL A 1118 20.91 15.67 -20.70
N THR A 1119 19.92 15.03 -21.31
CA THR A 1119 18.58 14.96 -20.70
C THR A 1119 18.58 13.83 -19.66
N VAL A 1120 18.58 14.19 -18.39
CA VAL A 1120 18.61 13.22 -17.28
C VAL A 1120 17.20 13.08 -16.68
N LEU A 1121 16.80 11.85 -16.36
CA LEU A 1121 15.53 11.53 -15.71
C LEU A 1121 15.75 10.50 -14.61
N GLY A 1122 15.20 10.76 -13.43
CA GLY A 1122 15.07 9.78 -12.37
C GLY A 1122 13.70 9.09 -12.44
N CYS A 1123 13.70 7.77 -12.50
CA CYS A 1123 12.52 6.93 -12.38
C CYS A 1123 12.53 6.27 -11.01
N ALA A 1124 11.56 6.63 -10.17
CA ALA A 1124 11.38 5.99 -8.88
C ALA A 1124 10.97 4.53 -9.03
N SER A 1125 11.43 3.68 -8.11
CA SER A 1125 11.03 2.28 -8.03
C SER A 1125 9.51 2.17 -7.86
N LEU A 1126 8.89 1.19 -8.54
CA LEU A 1126 7.49 0.84 -8.42
C LEU A 1126 7.36 -0.54 -7.76
N ASP A 1127 6.50 -0.66 -6.75
CA ASP A 1127 6.14 -1.96 -6.20
C ASP A 1127 5.20 -2.75 -7.14
N ASP A 1128 4.89 -4.00 -6.80
CA ASP A 1128 4.01 -4.88 -7.61
C ASP A 1128 2.58 -4.32 -7.78
N ARG A 1129 2.22 -3.27 -7.03
CA ARG A 1129 0.93 -2.57 -7.08
C ARG A 1129 1.02 -1.22 -7.79
N GLY A 1130 2.19 -0.86 -8.32
CA GLY A 1130 2.43 0.41 -9.01
C GLY A 1130 2.56 1.62 -8.10
N VAL A 1131 2.79 1.42 -6.80
CA VAL A 1131 3.06 2.50 -5.83
C VAL A 1131 4.55 2.80 -5.82
N ALA A 1132 4.88 4.09 -5.91
CA ALA A 1132 6.26 4.55 -5.92
C ALA A 1132 6.92 4.37 -4.55
N ARG A 1133 8.08 3.70 -4.51
CA ARG A 1133 8.97 3.63 -3.33
C ARG A 1133 10.28 4.32 -3.66
N TYR A 1134 10.60 5.38 -2.94
CA TYR A 1134 11.88 6.06 -3.05
C TYR A 1134 12.20 6.98 -1.88
N SER A 1135 13.50 7.26 -1.67
CA SER A 1135 13.97 8.29 -0.76
C SER A 1135 13.59 9.68 -1.26
N THR A 1136 12.64 10.31 -0.57
CA THR A 1136 12.16 11.67 -0.91
C THR A 1136 13.26 12.73 -0.73
N SER A 1137 14.18 12.54 0.21
CA SER A 1137 15.28 13.46 0.50
C SER A 1137 16.34 13.47 -0.61
N VAL A 1138 16.77 12.29 -1.08
CA VAL A 1138 17.72 12.17 -2.19
C VAL A 1138 17.07 12.55 -3.51
N ALA A 1139 15.84 12.12 -3.78
CA ALA A 1139 15.09 12.54 -4.96
C ALA A 1139 14.93 14.07 -5.02
N GLY A 1140 14.62 14.72 -3.89
CA GLY A 1140 14.56 16.18 -3.79
C GLY A 1140 15.89 16.87 -4.13
N ALA A 1141 17.01 16.33 -3.64
CA ALA A 1141 18.35 16.85 -3.96
C ALA A 1141 18.71 16.68 -5.44
N LEU A 1142 18.27 15.60 -6.08
CA LEU A 1142 18.49 15.33 -7.50
C LEU A 1142 17.61 16.21 -8.40
N VAL A 1143 16.38 16.48 -7.98
CA VAL A 1143 15.50 17.47 -8.65
C VAL A 1143 16.11 18.86 -8.57
N ALA A 1144 16.63 19.26 -7.40
CA ALA A 1144 17.36 20.52 -7.24
C ALA A 1144 18.66 20.58 -8.06
N ALA A 1145 19.22 19.43 -8.45
CA ALA A 1145 20.36 19.32 -9.35
C ALA A 1145 19.99 19.38 -10.85
N GLY A 1146 18.70 19.43 -11.17
CA GLY A 1146 18.18 19.51 -12.54
C GLY A 1146 17.75 18.17 -13.16
N MET A 1147 17.71 17.08 -12.38
CA MET A 1147 17.16 15.80 -12.82
C MET A 1147 15.72 15.65 -12.31
N PRO A 1148 14.68 15.80 -13.16
CA PRO A 1148 13.32 15.50 -12.75
C PRO A 1148 13.21 14.04 -12.29
N VAL A 1149 12.53 13.82 -11.17
CA VAL A 1149 12.25 12.49 -10.64
C VAL A 1149 10.74 12.25 -10.74
N ALA A 1150 10.35 11.15 -11.37
CA ALA A 1150 8.95 10.77 -11.55
C ALA A 1150 8.77 9.26 -11.37
N ALA A 1151 7.64 8.86 -10.82
CA ALA A 1151 7.20 7.46 -10.87
C ALA A 1151 6.52 7.24 -12.22
N LEU A 1152 7.21 6.55 -13.13
CA LEU A 1152 6.73 6.35 -14.51
C LEU A 1152 6.59 4.86 -14.78
N SER A 1153 5.40 4.46 -15.25
CA SER A 1153 5.23 3.17 -15.89
C SER A 1153 6.04 3.09 -17.20
N PRO A 1154 6.35 1.89 -17.72
CA PRO A 1154 7.08 1.75 -18.98
C PRO A 1154 6.44 2.48 -20.17
N GLN A 1155 5.11 2.57 -20.20
CA GLN A 1155 4.39 3.29 -21.25
C GLN A 1155 4.56 4.81 -21.11
N GLU A 1156 4.61 5.34 -19.89
CA GLU A 1156 4.86 6.75 -19.62
C GLU A 1156 6.32 7.12 -19.88
N LEU A 1157 7.27 6.25 -19.51
CA LEU A 1157 8.67 6.42 -19.87
C LEU A 1157 8.86 6.37 -21.40
N ALA A 1158 8.17 5.46 -22.10
CA ALA A 1158 8.12 5.43 -23.57
C ALA A 1158 7.53 6.70 -24.18
N ARG A 1159 6.48 7.25 -23.58
CA ARG A 1159 5.88 8.52 -23.98
C ARG A 1159 6.85 9.68 -23.78
N TRP A 1160 7.49 9.75 -22.61
CA TRP A 1160 8.45 10.79 -22.26
C TRP A 1160 9.68 10.77 -23.17
N VAL A 1161 10.27 9.59 -23.43
CA VAL A 1161 11.36 9.43 -24.41
C VAL A 1161 10.87 9.89 -25.79
N GLY A 1162 9.65 9.51 -26.17
CA GLY A 1162 9.01 9.97 -27.42
C GLY A 1162 8.83 11.49 -27.51
N GLU A 1163 8.47 12.16 -26.41
CA GLU A 1163 8.33 13.62 -26.32
C GLU A 1163 9.68 14.34 -26.40
N LYS A 1164 10.70 13.86 -25.68
CA LYS A 1164 12.05 14.46 -25.74
C LYS A 1164 12.71 14.32 -27.10
N VAL A 1165 12.40 13.24 -27.82
CA VAL A 1165 12.81 13.08 -29.23
C VAL A 1165 12.06 14.05 -30.17
N ARG A 1166 10.86 14.55 -29.81
CA ARG A 1166 10.07 15.54 -30.60
C ARG A 1166 10.60 16.98 -30.47
N GLY A 1167 11.22 17.32 -29.34
CA GLY A 1167 11.67 18.69 -29.01
C GLY A 1167 10.68 19.44 -28.16
#